data_AF-A0A2T4J1K0-F1
#
_entry.id   AF-A0A2T4J1K0-F1
#
_cell.length_a   1.000
_cell.length_b   1.000
_cell.length_c   1.000
_cell.angle_alpha   90.00
_cell.angle_beta   90.00
_cell.angle_gamma   90.00
#
_symmetry.space_group_name_H-M   'P 1'
#
loop_
_entity.id
_entity.type
_entity.pdbx_description
1 polymer ?
#
loop_
_entity_poly.entity_id
_entity_poly.type
_entity_poly.pdbx_seq_one_letter_code
_entity_poly.pdbx_strand_id
1 'polypeptide(L)'
;MRLILKAAMMLAASAMLIMPQAGIPANAQSTAISGPSLEYFAPGNILPRSNLGVQGRKVVFPDWVFPLKIGSASGHHAYIGTQLTQFHGVNWANDPRLFNYPSRDNQCEPRQWDMRPCPAGQGHQGVDIRANDNRDDFWPVVAVESGVVTSITRNTTVQIRSGNHTVRYLHMSPGSIADAGLEIGNNVSQGQQIGRVSCFLGKICQTSRHLHFDAYSGSAGQGNFFHVYPSLIAAYKRAWGIPDGVANGELTVDPAHEVGSAGSGPGLLPDPGPAPMSSCEGVAIADPLPNVDRNSFVSLWRHNCSIMGLVADNASGERSFVYFRPKKAIEEIVADDPVLFKGVNRGGEYRGTAKQYSKRCGNQGFAGRGSAADGLTTSVKVAGTRNRLDSDCQIVGTQEQALEFVFVESVAPQPAVVQHTVPPDRETLSEITRNFLAITFYPDASGTIRLLPYFSSFPGLVQGGGKIDSAGGLIPELTTDEAGVAISRVWIRKRAQFTESLRITPRMVAHSMAGVDPSACDAQVNPTEAGIAAARSANKARVMCNKVVSYLRGYIGLGGGRGFATDYFGRRVSSDELLDLGESDTSWNWMRTMYSHESGRAPVIGHEAFDRGIAMGDHYISFHYDQVADAMKPIAFYSDPCNFAQPSCGTGTGETVVVVGTGGATTTGGETTGPLLEKLLKELTILRSKVDGLSRKIDGLNISTADRDD
;
A
#
# COMPACT_ATOMS: atom_id res chain seq x y z
N MET A 1 6.90 21.42 -59.77
CA MET A 1 7.05 20.13 -59.07
C MET A 1 6.12 20.02 -57.85
N ARG A 2 4.84 20.32 -58.08
CA ARG A 2 3.69 20.11 -57.20
C ARG A 2 2.62 19.55 -58.14
N LEU A 3 2.66 18.25 -58.48
CA LEU A 3 1.62 17.59 -59.29
C LEU A 3 1.79 16.07 -59.42
N ILE A 4 2.19 15.32 -58.37
CA ILE A 4 2.26 13.83 -58.46
C ILE A 4 1.64 13.09 -57.24
N LEU A 5 1.07 13.78 -56.25
CA LEU A 5 0.52 13.09 -55.05
C LEU A 5 -0.98 13.31 -54.79
N LYS A 6 -1.79 13.60 -55.82
CA LYS A 6 -3.24 13.82 -55.68
C LYS A 6 -4.16 13.00 -56.59
N ALA A 7 -3.65 11.97 -57.30
CA ALA A 7 -4.43 11.23 -58.30
C ALA A 7 -4.56 9.71 -58.06
N ALA A 8 -4.37 9.22 -56.83
CA ALA A 8 -4.57 7.80 -56.48
C ALA A 8 -5.67 7.55 -55.42
N MET A 9 -6.44 8.58 -55.07
CA MET A 9 -7.65 8.49 -54.23
C MET A 9 -8.84 8.89 -55.09
N MET A 10 -9.56 7.90 -55.63
CA MET A 10 -10.92 7.94 -56.22
C MET A 10 -10.96 7.14 -57.53
N LEU A 11 -11.03 5.80 -57.45
CA LEU A 11 -11.70 4.93 -58.42
C LEU A 11 -11.55 3.46 -57.99
N ALA A 12 -12.45 3.01 -57.11
CA ALA A 12 -12.89 1.61 -57.01
C ALA A 12 -13.96 1.51 -55.92
N ALA A 13 -15.18 1.93 -56.24
CA ALA A 13 -16.38 1.49 -55.56
C ALA A 13 -17.23 0.71 -56.57
N SER A 14 -17.77 -0.42 -56.11
CA SER A 14 -18.79 -1.28 -56.74
C SER A 14 -18.30 -2.42 -57.65
N ALA A 15 -18.12 -3.62 -57.06
CA ALA A 15 -18.92 -4.81 -57.39
C ALA A 15 -18.52 -6.00 -56.50
N MET A 16 -19.51 -6.53 -55.78
CA MET A 16 -19.49 -7.81 -55.06
C MET A 16 -19.09 -8.98 -55.97
N LEU A 17 -18.25 -9.89 -55.47
CA LEU A 17 -18.46 -11.33 -55.64
C LEU A 17 -17.84 -12.10 -54.46
N ILE A 18 -18.57 -13.12 -54.04
CA ILE A 18 -18.52 -13.89 -52.80
C ILE A 18 -17.34 -14.88 -52.80
N MET A 19 -16.54 -14.90 -51.72
CA MET A 19 -15.76 -16.06 -51.26
C MET A 19 -15.55 -16.02 -49.72
N PRO A 20 -15.43 -17.18 -49.05
CA PRO A 20 -15.83 -17.34 -47.66
C PRO A 20 -14.77 -16.87 -46.66
N GLN A 21 -15.21 -16.20 -45.60
CA GLN A 21 -14.38 -15.88 -44.44
C GLN A 21 -14.03 -17.17 -43.68
N ALA A 22 -12.74 -17.50 -43.63
CA ALA A 22 -12.21 -18.36 -42.57
C ALA A 22 -12.38 -17.61 -41.24
N GLY A 23 -13.18 -18.18 -40.33
CA GLY A 23 -13.47 -17.61 -39.03
C GLY A 23 -12.20 -17.43 -38.19
N ILE A 24 -11.89 -16.19 -37.85
CA ILE A 24 -10.98 -15.86 -36.76
C ILE A 24 -11.76 -16.08 -35.46
N PRO A 25 -11.30 -16.90 -34.51
CA PRO A 25 -11.97 -17.02 -33.23
C PRO A 25 -11.83 -15.70 -32.47
N ALA A 26 -12.96 -15.06 -32.22
CA ALA A 26 -13.10 -13.97 -31.27
C ALA A 26 -12.88 -14.53 -29.86
N ASN A 27 -11.62 -14.55 -29.41
CA ASN A 27 -11.32 -14.67 -27.98
C ASN A 27 -9.98 -14.02 -27.66
N ALA A 28 -9.86 -12.74 -28.01
CA ALA A 28 -8.96 -11.85 -27.28
C ALA A 28 -9.73 -11.38 -26.03
N GLN A 29 -9.77 -12.21 -25.00
CA GLN A 29 -10.13 -11.74 -23.67
C GLN A 29 -9.08 -10.69 -23.27
N SER A 30 -9.53 -9.44 -23.27
CA SER A 30 -8.84 -8.32 -22.64
C SER A 30 -8.38 -8.76 -21.25
N THR A 31 -7.07 -8.86 -21.07
CA THR A 31 -6.46 -8.93 -19.75
C THR A 31 -6.74 -7.59 -19.06
N ALA A 32 -7.84 -7.51 -18.32
CA ALA A 32 -8.12 -6.40 -17.44
C ALA A 32 -6.99 -6.35 -16.39
N ILE A 33 -6.11 -5.36 -16.53
CA ILE A 33 -5.11 -5.04 -15.52
C ILE A 33 -5.88 -4.60 -14.27
N SER A 34 -5.79 -5.39 -13.21
CA SER A 34 -6.29 -5.05 -11.88
C SER A 34 -5.48 -3.86 -11.33
N GLY A 35 -5.86 -2.64 -11.70
CA GLY A 35 -5.41 -1.42 -11.03
C GLY A 35 -6.00 -1.30 -9.61
N PRO A 36 -5.50 -0.36 -8.78
CA PRO A 36 -6.12 -0.05 -7.49
C PRO A 36 -7.62 0.23 -7.66
N SER A 37 -8.44 -0.22 -6.70
CA SER A 37 -9.90 -0.05 -6.78
C SER A 37 -10.22 1.44 -6.94
N LEU A 38 -10.80 1.80 -8.08
CA LEU A 38 -11.12 3.19 -8.47
C LEU A 38 -12.37 3.69 -7.72
N GLU A 39 -12.29 3.64 -6.39
CA GLU A 39 -13.43 3.92 -5.52
C GLU A 39 -13.66 5.42 -5.35
N TYR A 40 -14.91 5.81 -5.14
CA TYR A 40 -15.30 7.19 -4.86
C TYR A 40 -16.50 7.25 -3.91
N PHE A 41 -16.66 8.37 -3.20
CA PHE A 41 -17.87 8.63 -2.42
C PHE A 41 -18.96 9.29 -3.28
N ALA A 42 -20.22 9.09 -2.91
CA ALA A 42 -21.35 9.77 -3.54
C ALA A 42 -21.14 11.31 -3.64
N PRO A 43 -21.64 11.98 -4.70
CA PRO A 43 -21.57 13.43 -4.82
C PRO A 43 -22.11 14.16 -3.58
N GLY A 44 -21.44 15.22 -3.16
CA GLY A 44 -21.82 15.97 -1.95
C GLY A 44 -21.39 15.32 -0.63
N ASN A 45 -20.75 14.15 -0.67
CA ASN A 45 -20.05 13.59 0.48
C ASN A 45 -18.71 14.32 0.67
N ILE A 46 -18.70 15.34 1.53
CA ILE A 46 -17.55 16.22 1.78
C ILE A 46 -17.02 16.08 3.21
N LEU A 47 -15.84 16.67 3.48
CA LEU A 47 -15.34 16.84 4.85
C LEU A 47 -15.35 18.32 5.29
N PRO A 48 -15.54 18.60 6.59
CA PRO A 48 -15.90 17.63 7.64
C PRO A 48 -17.34 17.13 7.43
N ARG A 49 -17.64 15.91 7.88
CA ARG A 49 -18.95 15.26 7.62
C ARG A 49 -20.15 16.02 8.19
N SER A 50 -19.92 16.97 9.10
CA SER A 50 -20.94 17.88 9.62
C SER A 50 -21.47 18.85 8.57
N ASN A 51 -20.78 19.02 7.45
CA ASN A 51 -21.15 19.94 6.38
C ASN A 51 -21.83 19.20 5.23
N LEU A 52 -22.78 19.88 4.59
CA LEU A 52 -23.49 19.36 3.43
C LEU A 52 -22.84 19.88 2.15
N GLY A 53 -22.44 18.97 1.27
CA GLY A 53 -22.06 19.27 -0.11
C GLY A 53 -23.25 19.24 -1.07
N VAL A 54 -22.99 19.47 -2.35
CA VAL A 54 -24.01 19.37 -3.41
C VAL A 54 -24.33 17.89 -3.67
N GLN A 55 -25.51 17.44 -3.24
CA GLN A 55 -25.92 16.03 -3.40
C GLN A 55 -26.36 15.69 -4.84
N GLY A 56 -26.51 16.69 -5.70
CA GLY A 56 -26.94 16.51 -7.09
C GLY A 56 -25.98 15.61 -7.86
N ARG A 57 -26.54 14.66 -8.62
CA ARG A 57 -25.77 13.69 -9.42
C ARG A 57 -25.68 14.08 -10.89
N LYS A 58 -26.17 15.27 -11.25
CA LYS A 58 -26.20 15.75 -12.63
C LYS A 58 -24.79 15.82 -13.22
N VAL A 59 -24.59 15.13 -14.33
CA VAL A 59 -23.37 15.20 -15.14
C VAL A 59 -23.54 16.35 -16.11
N VAL A 60 -23.09 17.53 -15.69
CA VAL A 60 -23.21 18.77 -16.48
C VAL A 60 -22.39 18.69 -17.77
N PHE A 61 -21.26 17.98 -17.73
CA PHE A 61 -20.30 17.90 -18.83
C PHE A 61 -19.99 16.43 -19.17
N PRO A 62 -20.87 15.76 -19.95
CA PRO A 62 -20.74 14.33 -20.21
C PRO A 62 -19.50 13.98 -21.03
N ASP A 63 -19.05 14.88 -21.93
CA ASP A 63 -17.98 14.59 -22.90
C ASP A 63 -16.57 14.99 -22.44
N TRP A 64 -16.40 15.47 -21.20
CA TRP A 64 -15.09 15.89 -20.70
C TRP A 64 -14.07 14.74 -20.68
N VAL A 65 -12.81 15.05 -21.00
CA VAL A 65 -11.68 14.23 -20.56
C VAL A 65 -11.26 14.66 -19.15
N PHE A 66 -10.59 13.77 -18.42
CA PHE A 66 -10.11 14.11 -17.09
C PHE A 66 -8.99 15.18 -17.17
N PRO A 67 -8.93 16.17 -16.26
CA PRO A 67 -8.00 17.31 -16.38
C PRO A 67 -6.52 16.97 -16.13
N LEU A 68 -6.22 15.73 -15.74
CA LEU A 68 -4.86 15.18 -15.66
C LEU A 68 -4.72 14.08 -16.70
N LYS A 69 -3.53 13.93 -17.29
CA LYS A 69 -3.25 12.83 -18.23
C LYS A 69 -3.15 11.48 -17.52
N ILE A 70 -4.29 10.86 -17.30
CA ILE A 70 -4.48 9.59 -16.58
C ILE A 70 -5.03 8.48 -17.50
N GLY A 71 -5.19 7.28 -16.94
CA GLY A 71 -5.93 6.20 -17.58
C GLY A 71 -5.10 4.97 -17.88
N SER A 72 -5.74 3.94 -18.43
CA SER A 72 -5.11 2.65 -18.72
C SER A 72 -3.91 2.77 -19.67
N ALA A 73 -3.93 3.74 -20.58
CA ALA A 73 -2.84 4.00 -21.52
C ALA A 73 -1.59 4.59 -20.85
N SER A 74 -1.73 5.38 -19.77
CA SER A 74 -0.59 5.95 -19.05
C SER A 74 -0.23 5.21 -17.76
N GLY A 75 -1.15 4.40 -17.23
CA GLY A 75 -1.05 3.81 -15.89
C GLY A 75 -1.07 4.85 -14.77
N HIS A 76 -1.39 6.12 -15.09
CA HIS A 76 -1.40 7.21 -14.11
C HIS A 76 -2.78 7.35 -13.49
N HIS A 77 -2.79 7.65 -12.19
CA HIS A 77 -3.96 7.82 -11.36
C HIS A 77 -4.11 9.29 -10.95
N ALA A 78 -5.28 9.61 -10.39
CA ALA A 78 -5.53 10.90 -9.78
C ALA A 78 -6.54 10.75 -8.65
N TYR A 79 -6.42 11.65 -7.67
CA TYR A 79 -7.11 11.55 -6.39
C TYR A 79 -7.79 12.87 -6.08
N ILE A 80 -9.13 12.86 -6.03
CA ILE A 80 -9.96 14.04 -5.77
C ILE A 80 -10.22 14.17 -4.26
N GLY A 81 -10.20 15.40 -3.74
CA GLY A 81 -10.57 15.70 -2.35
C GLY A 81 -9.40 15.67 -1.36
N THR A 82 -8.21 15.99 -1.84
CA THR A 82 -6.93 15.68 -1.18
C THR A 82 -6.23 16.89 -0.54
N GLN A 83 -6.87 18.07 -0.52
CA GLN A 83 -6.40 19.26 0.20
C GLN A 83 -6.91 19.39 1.64
N LEU A 84 -7.68 18.41 2.11
CA LEU A 84 -8.33 18.45 3.42
C LEU A 84 -7.47 17.86 4.54
N THR A 85 -6.19 18.21 4.60
CA THR A 85 -5.23 17.60 5.55
C THR A 85 -5.73 17.61 6.99
N GLN A 86 -6.31 18.72 7.43
CA GLN A 86 -6.92 18.88 8.75
C GLN A 86 -8.10 17.92 9.03
N PHE A 87 -8.87 17.54 8.00
CA PHE A 87 -10.02 16.63 8.16
C PHE A 87 -9.68 15.18 7.80
N HIS A 88 -8.56 14.95 7.13
CA HIS A 88 -7.98 13.63 6.89
C HIS A 88 -7.08 13.17 8.05
N GLY A 89 -6.95 13.96 9.12
CA GLY A 89 -6.12 13.61 10.28
C GLY A 89 -4.62 13.59 9.97
N VAL A 90 -4.19 14.32 8.94
CA VAL A 90 -2.78 14.39 8.52
C VAL A 90 -2.21 15.78 8.75
N ASN A 91 -1.03 15.84 9.37
CA ASN A 91 -0.38 17.10 9.76
C ASN A 91 0.52 17.70 8.66
N TRP A 92 0.60 17.04 7.50
CA TRP A 92 1.55 17.41 6.46
C TRP A 92 0.88 17.43 5.08
N ALA A 93 1.02 18.55 4.38
CA ALA A 93 0.31 18.83 3.13
C ALA A 93 0.74 17.95 1.93
N ASN A 94 1.81 17.17 2.06
CA ASN A 94 2.31 16.27 1.01
C ASN A 94 2.35 14.81 1.51
N ASP A 95 1.56 14.47 2.53
CA ASP A 95 1.45 13.11 3.06
C ASP A 95 0.98 12.14 1.96
N PRO A 96 1.71 11.05 1.66
CA PRO A 96 1.32 10.06 0.66
C PRO A 96 -0.05 9.40 0.90
N ARG A 97 -0.62 9.44 2.12
CA ARG A 97 -2.02 9.02 2.37
C ARG A 97 -3.05 9.87 1.62
N LEU A 98 -2.66 11.06 1.18
CA LEU A 98 -3.48 11.93 0.34
C LEU A 98 -3.51 11.48 -1.14
N PHE A 99 -2.84 10.36 -1.47
CA PHE A 99 -2.72 9.77 -2.81
C PHE A 99 -3.39 8.40 -2.84
N ASN A 100 -4.57 8.28 -2.24
CA ASN A 100 -5.30 7.03 -2.14
C ASN A 100 -6.77 7.22 -2.49
N TYR A 101 -7.41 6.11 -2.90
CA TYR A 101 -8.85 5.99 -2.97
C TYR A 101 -9.44 5.69 -1.59
N PRO A 102 -10.76 5.87 -1.40
CA PRO A 102 -11.73 6.46 -2.33
C PRO A 102 -11.56 7.99 -2.56
N SER A 103 -11.78 8.42 -3.81
CA SER A 103 -11.88 9.85 -4.15
C SER A 103 -13.09 10.47 -3.46
N ARG A 104 -12.98 11.72 -3.00
CA ARG A 104 -14.05 12.40 -2.27
C ARG A 104 -14.33 13.77 -2.88
N ASP A 105 -15.61 14.15 -2.91
CA ASP A 105 -15.99 15.51 -3.25
C ASP A 105 -15.37 16.50 -2.24
N ASN A 106 -14.84 17.60 -2.73
CA ASN A 106 -14.39 18.71 -1.89
C ASN A 106 -14.82 20.07 -2.43
N GLN A 107 -15.77 20.09 -3.37
CA GLN A 107 -16.53 21.29 -3.66
C GLN A 107 -17.45 21.58 -2.47
N CYS A 108 -17.62 22.84 -2.08
CA CYS A 108 -18.35 23.24 -0.88
C CYS A 108 -17.73 22.88 0.48
N GLU A 109 -16.48 22.38 0.54
CA GLU A 109 -15.77 22.32 1.83
C GLU A 109 -15.71 23.72 2.47
N PRO A 110 -15.62 23.83 3.82
CA PRO A 110 -15.68 25.11 4.52
C PRO A 110 -14.61 26.11 4.05
N ARG A 111 -15.05 27.12 3.29
CA ARG A 111 -14.26 28.28 2.83
C ARG A 111 -15.16 29.51 2.79
N GLN A 112 -14.56 30.69 2.75
CA GLN A 112 -15.28 31.98 2.80
C GLN A 112 -15.64 32.53 1.40
N TRP A 113 -15.64 31.70 0.37
CA TRP A 113 -15.97 32.13 -1.00
C TRP A 113 -17.46 31.98 -1.28
N ASP A 114 -18.05 32.96 -1.98
CA ASP A 114 -19.43 32.88 -2.45
C ASP A 114 -19.61 31.68 -3.40
N MET A 115 -20.55 30.80 -3.05
CA MET A 115 -20.85 29.56 -3.76
C MET A 115 -22.35 29.27 -3.67
N ARG A 116 -23.11 29.87 -4.58
CA ARG A 116 -24.57 29.72 -4.64
C ARG A 116 -25.06 28.27 -4.74
N PRO A 117 -24.39 27.35 -5.46
CA PRO A 117 -24.80 25.95 -5.48
C PRO A 117 -24.60 25.22 -4.16
N CYS A 118 -23.71 25.70 -3.29
CA CYS A 118 -23.43 25.05 -2.02
C CYS A 118 -24.59 25.29 -1.03
N PRO A 119 -25.00 24.28 -0.24
CA PRO A 119 -26.07 24.45 0.74
C PRO A 119 -25.85 25.60 1.74
N ALA A 120 -24.59 25.91 2.07
CA ALA A 120 -24.24 27.02 2.95
C ALA A 120 -24.17 28.40 2.26
N GLY A 121 -24.37 28.46 0.93
CA GLY A 121 -24.14 29.65 0.11
C GLY A 121 -22.67 30.08 -0.01
N GLN A 122 -21.76 29.41 0.72
CA GLN A 122 -20.32 29.61 0.69
C GLN A 122 -19.61 28.27 0.68
N GLY A 123 -18.38 28.26 0.17
CA GLY A 123 -17.53 27.08 0.21
C GLY A 123 -16.42 27.10 -0.82
N HIS A 124 -15.74 25.98 -0.99
CA HIS A 124 -14.70 25.82 -2.00
C HIS A 124 -15.27 25.79 -3.42
N GLN A 125 -14.59 26.46 -4.35
CA GLN A 125 -15.11 26.82 -5.67
C GLN A 125 -15.11 25.70 -6.73
N GLY A 126 -14.42 24.61 -6.44
CA GLY A 126 -14.31 23.48 -7.35
C GLY A 126 -13.75 22.27 -6.60
N VAL A 127 -12.90 21.51 -7.27
CA VAL A 127 -12.26 20.35 -6.66
C VAL A 127 -10.75 20.44 -6.75
N ASP A 128 -10.09 19.91 -5.74
CA ASP A 128 -8.64 19.78 -5.73
C ASP A 128 -8.23 18.34 -6.02
N ILE A 129 -7.31 18.19 -6.98
CA ILE A 129 -6.94 16.92 -7.57
C ILE A 129 -5.43 16.73 -7.48
N ARG A 130 -4.98 15.62 -6.88
CA ARG A 130 -3.58 15.20 -6.88
C ARG A 130 -3.33 14.19 -7.99
N ALA A 131 -2.12 14.21 -8.55
CA ALA A 131 -1.61 13.18 -9.45
C ALA A 131 -1.08 11.97 -8.64
N ASN A 132 -0.28 11.07 -9.23
CA ASN A 132 0.21 9.86 -8.54
C ASN A 132 1.12 10.13 -7.34
N ASP A 133 1.88 11.23 -7.34
CA ASP A 133 2.79 11.61 -6.25
C ASP A 133 2.98 13.14 -6.18
N ASN A 134 3.89 13.59 -5.30
CA ASN A 134 4.18 15.01 -5.07
C ASN A 134 5.26 15.61 -5.98
N ARG A 135 5.67 14.94 -7.08
CA ARG A 135 6.65 15.53 -8.02
C ARG A 135 6.12 16.86 -8.55
N ASP A 136 6.96 17.88 -8.44
CA ASP A 136 6.67 19.22 -8.93
C ASP A 136 6.93 19.31 -10.43
N ASP A 137 6.11 20.08 -11.13
CA ASP A 137 6.28 20.37 -12.56
C ASP A 137 6.47 19.10 -13.44
N PHE A 138 5.80 18.00 -13.04
CA PHE A 138 5.97 16.69 -13.67
C PHE A 138 4.67 16.21 -14.32
N TRP A 139 3.57 16.28 -13.58
CA TRP A 139 2.29 15.67 -13.97
C TRP A 139 1.51 16.50 -14.99
N PRO A 140 1.26 15.99 -16.22
CA PRO A 140 0.60 16.77 -17.27
C PRO A 140 -0.86 17.11 -16.95
N VAL A 141 -1.19 18.39 -17.08
CA VAL A 141 -2.56 18.92 -17.04
C VAL A 141 -3.05 19.14 -18.47
N VAL A 142 -4.27 18.71 -18.77
CA VAL A 142 -4.87 18.79 -20.11
C VAL A 142 -6.16 19.60 -20.11
N ALA A 143 -6.48 20.22 -21.24
CA ALA A 143 -7.78 20.84 -21.47
C ALA A 143 -8.87 19.76 -21.48
N VAL A 144 -9.91 19.91 -20.64
CA VAL A 144 -10.99 18.91 -20.50
C VAL A 144 -11.93 18.90 -21.70
N GLU A 145 -11.92 19.99 -22.45
CA GLU A 145 -12.70 20.22 -23.66
C GLU A 145 -11.98 21.24 -24.54
N SER A 146 -12.41 21.34 -25.80
CA SER A 146 -11.91 22.35 -26.72
C SER A 146 -12.46 23.74 -26.37
N GLY A 147 -11.65 24.78 -26.53
CA GLY A 147 -12.08 26.15 -26.24
C GLY A 147 -11.04 27.20 -26.57
N VAL A 148 -11.28 28.42 -26.08
CA VAL A 148 -10.37 29.57 -26.27
C VAL A 148 -9.77 29.98 -24.93
N VAL A 149 -8.45 30.13 -24.86
CA VAL A 149 -7.78 30.63 -23.66
C VAL A 149 -8.15 32.10 -23.47
N THR A 150 -8.81 32.44 -22.36
CA THR A 150 -9.26 33.82 -22.06
C THR A 150 -8.45 34.50 -20.97
N SER A 151 -7.71 33.74 -20.17
CA SER A 151 -6.87 34.28 -19.11
C SER A 151 -5.68 33.38 -18.83
N ILE A 152 -4.50 33.99 -18.73
CA ILE A 152 -3.28 33.39 -18.20
C ILE A 152 -2.74 34.38 -17.18
N THR A 153 -2.79 34.03 -15.90
CA THR A 153 -2.36 34.94 -14.83
C THR A 153 -1.01 34.55 -14.26
N ARG A 154 -0.35 35.53 -13.61
CA ARG A 154 0.89 35.28 -12.85
C ARG A 154 0.69 34.39 -11.61
N ASN A 155 -0.56 34.08 -11.26
CA ASN A 155 -0.91 33.10 -10.25
C ASN A 155 -1.19 31.71 -10.86
N THR A 156 -0.73 31.48 -12.10
CA THR A 156 -0.83 30.19 -12.83
C THR A 156 -2.26 29.77 -13.10
N THR A 157 -3.17 30.75 -13.12
CA THR A 157 -4.54 30.56 -13.56
C THR A 157 -4.57 30.50 -15.07
N VAL A 158 -5.05 29.39 -15.62
CA VAL A 158 -5.45 29.28 -17.02
C VAL A 158 -6.98 29.17 -17.05
N GLN A 159 -7.63 30.04 -17.83
CA GLN A 159 -9.07 29.97 -18.09
C GLN A 159 -9.30 29.66 -19.56
N ILE A 160 -10.13 28.66 -19.82
CA ILE A 160 -10.53 28.24 -21.16
C ILE A 160 -12.03 28.41 -21.26
N ARG A 161 -12.47 29.23 -22.22
CA ARG A 161 -13.88 29.47 -22.50
C ARG A 161 -14.37 28.54 -23.59
N SER A 162 -15.46 27.84 -23.29
CA SER A 162 -16.19 26.96 -24.21
C SER A 162 -17.66 27.37 -24.22
N GLY A 163 -18.11 27.95 -25.33
CA GLY A 163 -19.48 28.45 -25.48
C GLY A 163 -19.91 29.41 -24.36
N ASN A 164 -20.82 28.94 -23.51
CA ASN A 164 -21.44 29.74 -22.45
C ASN A 164 -20.75 29.61 -21.08
N HIS A 165 -19.73 28.77 -20.91
CA HIS A 165 -19.05 28.54 -19.64
C HIS A 165 -17.53 28.71 -19.77
N THR A 166 -16.86 28.75 -18.61
CA THR A 166 -15.41 28.86 -18.52
C THR A 166 -14.89 27.81 -17.55
N VAL A 167 -13.86 27.09 -17.96
CA VAL A 167 -13.12 26.11 -17.14
C VAL A 167 -11.83 26.77 -16.65
N ARG A 168 -11.50 26.58 -15.38
CA ARG A 168 -10.34 27.19 -14.73
C ARG A 168 -9.44 26.14 -14.10
N TYR A 169 -8.14 26.32 -14.35
CA TYR A 169 -7.04 25.49 -13.87
C TYR A 169 -6.10 26.37 -13.05
N LEU A 170 -5.82 26.00 -11.80
CA LEU A 170 -4.91 26.72 -10.90
C LEU A 170 -3.79 25.82 -10.40
N HIS A 171 -2.76 26.44 -9.81
CA HIS A 171 -1.62 25.76 -9.17
C HIS A 171 -0.75 24.95 -10.14
N MET A 172 -0.65 25.36 -11.39
CA MET A 172 0.27 24.76 -12.38
C MET A 172 1.65 25.43 -12.35
N SER A 173 2.69 24.81 -12.93
CA SER A 173 4.00 25.45 -13.07
C SER A 173 3.94 26.60 -14.10
N PRO A 174 4.37 27.84 -13.77
CA PRO A 174 4.44 28.92 -14.74
C PRO A 174 5.32 28.58 -15.95
N GLY A 175 6.41 27.84 -15.73
CA GLY A 175 7.30 27.37 -16.79
C GLY A 175 6.57 26.42 -17.73
N SER A 176 5.87 25.43 -17.19
CA SER A 176 5.10 24.47 -18.00
C SER A 176 3.97 25.08 -18.84
N ILE A 177 3.34 26.15 -18.34
CA ILE A 177 2.31 26.89 -19.10
C ILE A 177 2.95 27.60 -20.29
N ALA A 178 4.13 28.20 -20.08
CA ALA A 178 4.90 28.84 -21.14
C ALA A 178 5.42 27.80 -22.15
N ASP A 179 5.90 26.64 -21.69
CA ASP A 179 6.35 25.52 -22.53
C ASP A 179 5.22 24.98 -23.42
N ALA A 180 3.97 25.00 -22.91
CA ALA A 180 2.79 24.62 -23.67
C ALA A 180 2.43 25.64 -24.78
N GLY A 181 3.15 26.77 -24.87
CA GLY A 181 2.97 27.81 -25.87
C GLY A 181 1.63 28.52 -25.76
N LEU A 182 1.04 28.55 -24.55
CA LEU A 182 -0.27 29.16 -24.35
C LEU A 182 -0.19 30.68 -24.27
N GLU A 183 -1.04 31.31 -25.08
CA GLU A 183 -1.31 32.74 -25.11
C GLU A 183 -2.82 32.98 -25.04
N ILE A 184 -3.20 34.15 -24.52
CA ILE A 184 -4.60 34.58 -24.53
C ILE A 184 -5.08 34.68 -25.98
N GLY A 185 -6.22 34.07 -26.28
CA GLY A 185 -6.79 33.97 -27.63
C GLY A 185 -6.44 32.67 -28.36
N ASN A 186 -5.53 31.84 -27.84
CA ASN A 186 -5.27 30.54 -28.44
C ASN A 186 -6.49 29.63 -28.38
N ASN A 187 -6.73 28.90 -29.46
CA ASN A 187 -7.62 27.75 -29.45
C ASN A 187 -6.86 26.55 -28.87
N VAL A 188 -7.49 25.84 -27.95
CA VAL A 188 -7.00 24.57 -27.40
C VAL A 188 -7.98 23.46 -27.76
N SER A 189 -7.45 22.27 -28.04
CA SER A 189 -8.27 21.08 -28.28
C SER A 189 -8.45 20.28 -27.00
N GLN A 190 -9.58 19.56 -26.88
CA GLN A 190 -9.77 18.57 -25.81
C GLN A 190 -8.57 17.61 -25.73
N GLY A 191 -8.04 17.39 -24.53
CA GLY A 191 -6.88 16.54 -24.27
C GLY A 191 -5.52 17.19 -24.56
N GLN A 192 -5.49 18.42 -25.09
CA GLN A 192 -4.24 19.17 -25.29
C GLN A 192 -3.60 19.49 -23.93
N GLN A 193 -2.30 19.23 -23.80
CA GLN A 193 -1.55 19.60 -22.60
C GLN A 193 -1.44 21.13 -22.49
N ILE A 194 -1.80 21.66 -21.32
CA ILE A 194 -1.87 23.11 -21.03
C ILE A 194 -0.95 23.54 -19.88
N GLY A 195 -0.27 22.58 -19.26
CA GLY A 195 0.68 22.80 -18.18
C GLY A 195 1.00 21.51 -17.43
N ARG A 196 1.66 21.65 -16.28
CA ARG A 196 1.95 20.56 -15.33
C ARG A 196 1.61 21.00 -13.91
N VAL A 197 1.22 20.03 -13.07
CA VAL A 197 0.83 20.25 -11.66
C VAL A 197 1.98 20.88 -10.87
N SER A 198 1.66 21.84 -10.00
CA SER A 198 2.60 22.49 -9.09
C SER A 198 1.90 23.01 -7.82
N CYS A 199 2.38 24.11 -7.23
CA CYS A 199 1.97 24.70 -5.94
C CYS A 199 1.80 26.23 -5.98
N PHE A 200 1.82 26.81 -7.18
CA PHE A 200 1.94 28.25 -7.31
C PHE A 200 0.64 28.95 -6.88
N LEU A 201 0.79 29.91 -5.97
CA LEU A 201 -0.23 30.86 -5.55
C LEU A 201 0.48 32.18 -5.25
N GLY A 202 0.05 33.29 -5.87
CA GLY A 202 0.68 34.59 -5.62
C GLY A 202 2.12 34.72 -6.13
N LYS A 203 2.47 34.08 -7.27
CA LYS A 203 3.84 33.99 -7.86
C LYS A 203 4.86 33.16 -7.09
N ILE A 204 4.49 32.58 -5.96
CA ILE A 204 5.37 31.75 -5.16
C ILE A 204 4.72 30.40 -4.90
N CYS A 205 5.55 29.40 -4.70
CA CYS A 205 5.12 28.07 -4.33
C CYS A 205 4.68 28.07 -2.87
N GLN A 206 3.37 28.09 -2.61
CA GLN A 206 2.82 28.23 -1.25
C GLN A 206 1.71 27.24 -0.92
N THR A 207 1.18 26.52 -1.92
CA THR A 207 0.22 25.45 -1.69
C THR A 207 0.90 24.08 -1.74
N SER A 208 0.15 23.02 -1.45
CA SER A 208 0.64 21.68 -1.73
C SER A 208 0.66 21.40 -3.24
N ARG A 209 1.27 20.28 -3.66
CA ARG A 209 1.28 19.91 -5.09
C ARG A 209 -0.04 19.30 -5.53
N HIS A 210 -0.86 20.08 -6.23
CA HIS A 210 -2.17 19.68 -6.72
C HIS A 210 -2.66 20.60 -7.84
N LEU A 211 -3.66 20.14 -8.58
CA LEU A 211 -4.46 20.97 -9.48
C LEU A 211 -5.73 21.40 -8.74
N HIS A 212 -6.01 22.70 -8.70
CA HIS A 212 -7.36 23.16 -8.39
C HIS A 212 -8.11 23.37 -9.70
N PHE A 213 -9.30 22.78 -9.80
CA PHE A 213 -10.09 22.68 -11.01
C PHE A 213 -11.54 23.07 -10.75
N ASP A 214 -12.06 24.02 -11.52
CA ASP A 214 -13.45 24.48 -11.43
C ASP A 214 -14.01 24.89 -12.80
N ALA A 215 -15.34 25.01 -12.87
CA ALA A 215 -16.04 25.57 -14.03
C ALA A 215 -17.19 26.45 -13.57
N TYR A 216 -17.49 27.51 -14.32
CA TYR A 216 -18.57 28.45 -14.01
C TYR A 216 -19.23 29.01 -15.26
N SER A 217 -20.48 29.47 -15.11
CA SER A 217 -21.23 30.08 -16.21
C SER A 217 -20.65 31.46 -16.56
N GLY A 218 -20.61 31.82 -17.84
CA GLY A 218 -20.13 33.12 -18.30
C GLY A 218 -18.61 33.27 -18.16
N SER A 219 -18.12 34.51 -18.11
CA SER A 219 -16.70 34.87 -18.07
C SER A 219 -16.15 35.16 -16.67
N ALA A 220 -17.00 35.22 -15.65
CA ALA A 220 -16.61 35.46 -14.26
C ALA A 220 -17.32 34.53 -13.28
N GLY A 221 -16.56 33.88 -12.40
CA GLY A 221 -17.06 32.96 -11.37
C GLY A 221 -17.70 33.66 -10.18
N GLN A 222 -18.62 34.61 -10.39
CA GLN A 222 -19.32 35.38 -9.34
C GLN A 222 -20.34 34.51 -8.56
N GLY A 223 -19.86 33.43 -7.94
CA GLY A 223 -20.66 32.45 -7.19
C GLY A 223 -21.43 31.44 -8.06
N ASN A 224 -21.40 31.56 -9.39
CA ASN A 224 -22.14 30.71 -10.33
C ASN A 224 -21.30 29.52 -10.86
N PHE A 225 -20.74 28.73 -9.94
CA PHE A 225 -19.94 27.56 -10.29
C PHE A 225 -20.82 26.34 -10.60
N PHE A 226 -20.36 25.47 -11.49
CA PHE A 226 -20.98 24.17 -11.73
C PHE A 226 -20.49 23.16 -10.70
N HIS A 227 -21.31 22.17 -10.36
CA HIS A 227 -20.86 21.01 -9.61
C HIS A 227 -20.13 20.05 -10.55
N VAL A 228 -18.79 20.07 -10.50
CA VAL A 228 -17.95 19.37 -11.49
C VAL A 228 -17.67 17.92 -11.11
N TYR A 229 -17.83 17.55 -9.84
CA TYR A 229 -17.46 16.23 -9.32
C TYR A 229 -18.11 15.06 -10.08
N PRO A 230 -19.44 15.03 -10.36
CA PRO A 230 -20.04 13.93 -11.12
C PRO A 230 -19.45 13.78 -12.54
N SER A 231 -19.16 14.91 -13.21
CA SER A 231 -18.57 14.91 -14.56
C SER A 231 -17.13 14.38 -14.53
N LEU A 232 -16.39 14.69 -13.47
CA LEU A 232 -15.02 14.19 -13.28
C LEU A 232 -14.97 12.69 -12.99
N ILE A 233 -15.90 12.15 -12.20
CA ILE A 233 -16.00 10.70 -11.99
C ILE A 233 -16.28 9.98 -13.31
N ALA A 234 -17.25 10.45 -14.10
CA ALA A 234 -17.54 9.88 -15.43
C ALA A 234 -16.31 9.94 -16.35
N ALA A 235 -15.61 11.08 -16.41
CA ALA A 235 -14.39 11.24 -17.20
C ALA A 235 -13.25 10.32 -16.74
N TYR A 236 -13.10 10.14 -15.42
CA TYR A 236 -12.10 9.24 -14.84
C TYR A 236 -12.36 7.79 -15.24
N LYS A 237 -13.62 7.32 -15.12
CA LYS A 237 -14.02 5.95 -15.49
C LYS A 237 -13.73 5.67 -16.97
N ARG A 238 -14.07 6.60 -17.87
CA ARG A 238 -13.73 6.48 -19.30
C ARG A 238 -12.24 6.34 -19.55
N ALA A 239 -11.41 7.13 -18.87
CA ALA A 239 -9.95 7.06 -19.02
C ALA A 239 -9.38 5.68 -18.65
N TRP A 240 -10.05 4.96 -17.73
CA TRP A 240 -9.67 3.63 -17.30
C TRP A 240 -10.41 2.48 -18.00
N GLY A 241 -11.22 2.79 -19.03
CA GLY A 241 -12.00 1.79 -19.76
C GLY A 241 -13.16 1.20 -18.96
N ILE A 242 -13.59 1.88 -17.90
CA ILE A 242 -14.77 1.52 -17.11
C ILE A 242 -16.00 2.27 -17.69
N PRO A 243 -17.18 1.64 -17.78
CA PRO A 243 -18.41 2.34 -18.14
C PRO A 243 -18.62 3.58 -17.29
N ASP A 244 -18.88 4.72 -17.94
CA ASP A 244 -18.88 6.03 -17.26
C ASP A 244 -20.00 6.23 -16.24
N GLY A 245 -21.01 5.34 -16.26
CA GLY A 245 -22.13 5.36 -15.33
C GLY A 245 -23.04 6.56 -15.55
N VAL A 246 -23.12 7.10 -16.77
CA VAL A 246 -24.03 8.22 -17.07
C VAL A 246 -25.33 7.67 -17.67
N ALA A 247 -26.46 7.91 -17.01
CA ALA A 247 -27.79 7.62 -17.52
C ALA A 247 -28.70 8.83 -17.34
N ASN A 248 -29.44 9.20 -18.39
CA ASN A 248 -30.35 10.37 -18.39
C ASN A 248 -29.69 11.68 -17.93
N GLY A 249 -28.38 11.84 -18.19
CA GLY A 249 -27.62 13.03 -17.77
C GLY A 249 -27.24 13.07 -16.28
N GLU A 250 -27.38 11.95 -15.57
CA GLU A 250 -26.97 11.80 -14.17
C GLU A 250 -25.97 10.67 -13.99
N LEU A 251 -25.09 10.80 -13.01
CA LEU A 251 -24.18 9.74 -12.59
C LEU A 251 -24.99 8.70 -11.82
N THR A 252 -25.16 7.51 -12.37
CA THR A 252 -25.84 6.39 -11.71
C THR A 252 -25.08 5.95 -10.47
N VAL A 253 -25.77 5.37 -9.50
CA VAL A 253 -25.13 4.70 -8.37
C VAL A 253 -24.38 3.47 -8.91
N ASP A 254 -23.10 3.35 -8.58
CA ASP A 254 -22.24 2.24 -9.00
C ASP A 254 -21.82 1.43 -7.77
N PRO A 255 -22.52 0.34 -7.41
CA PRO A 255 -22.18 -0.44 -6.21
C PRO A 255 -20.76 -1.04 -6.22
N ALA A 256 -20.10 -1.16 -7.39
CA ALA A 256 -18.76 -1.72 -7.49
C ALA A 256 -17.67 -0.69 -7.17
N HIS A 257 -17.95 0.61 -7.30
CA HIS A 257 -16.95 1.67 -7.14
C HIS A 257 -17.40 2.81 -6.19
N GLU A 258 -18.69 2.94 -5.91
CA GLU A 258 -19.26 3.98 -5.06
C GLU A 258 -19.45 3.50 -3.61
N VAL A 259 -18.63 4.04 -2.71
CA VAL A 259 -18.59 3.67 -1.30
C VAL A 259 -19.87 4.10 -0.58
N GLY A 260 -20.53 3.14 0.09
CA GLY A 260 -21.74 3.37 0.88
C GLY A 260 -23.06 3.08 0.17
N SER A 261 -23.02 2.53 -1.05
CA SER A 261 -24.18 2.14 -1.86
C SER A 261 -24.73 0.77 -1.46
N ALA A 262 -25.37 0.63 -0.29
CA ALA A 262 -25.96 -0.65 0.10
C ALA A 262 -27.27 -0.94 -0.65
N GLY A 263 -27.20 -1.93 -1.54
CA GLY A 263 -28.34 -2.63 -2.15
C GLY A 263 -27.92 -4.03 -2.58
N SER A 264 -28.16 -5.02 -1.73
CA SER A 264 -27.98 -6.44 -2.01
C SER A 264 -28.97 -6.92 -3.07
N GLY A 265 -28.50 -7.60 -4.12
CA GLY A 265 -29.33 -8.39 -5.03
C GLY A 265 -28.66 -8.71 -6.37
N PRO A 266 -28.22 -9.96 -6.61
CA PRO A 266 -27.70 -10.38 -7.91
C PRO A 266 -28.86 -10.70 -8.87
N GLY A 267 -29.02 -9.86 -9.90
CA GLY A 267 -29.93 -10.11 -11.04
C GLY A 267 -29.22 -10.87 -12.17
N LEU A 268 -29.41 -12.19 -12.17
CA LEU A 268 -29.22 -13.22 -13.19
C LEU A 268 -28.78 -12.81 -14.62
N LEU A 269 -27.67 -13.40 -15.08
CA LEU A 269 -27.57 -14.11 -16.37
C LEU A 269 -26.74 -15.40 -16.18
N PRO A 270 -26.97 -16.45 -17.00
CA PRO A 270 -26.81 -17.85 -16.60
C PRO A 270 -25.38 -18.41 -16.66
N ASP A 271 -25.18 -19.41 -15.82
CA ASP A 271 -23.99 -20.24 -15.60
C ASP A 271 -23.51 -20.97 -16.87
N PRO A 272 -22.19 -21.18 -17.01
CA PRO A 272 -21.70 -22.54 -16.81
C PRO A 272 -20.52 -22.56 -15.83
N GLY A 273 -20.68 -23.34 -14.76
CA GLY A 273 -19.83 -23.33 -13.57
C GLY A 273 -18.35 -23.70 -13.77
N PRO A 274 -17.56 -23.66 -12.68
CA PRO A 274 -17.72 -24.67 -11.63
C PRO A 274 -17.69 -24.15 -10.17
N ALA A 275 -18.60 -24.72 -9.36
CA ALA A 275 -18.66 -24.90 -7.90
C ALA A 275 -18.22 -23.78 -6.90
N PRO A 276 -19.05 -23.47 -5.87
CA PRO A 276 -18.80 -22.39 -4.91
C PRO A 276 -17.90 -22.81 -3.73
N MET A 277 -17.02 -21.91 -3.27
CA MET A 277 -16.67 -21.85 -1.85
C MET A 277 -17.85 -21.21 -1.11
N SER A 278 -18.54 -22.01 -0.30
CA SER A 278 -19.61 -21.59 0.61
C SER A 278 -19.18 -20.43 1.50
N SER A 279 -20.06 -19.46 1.74
CA SER A 279 -19.94 -18.58 2.91
C SER A 279 -19.88 -19.46 4.16
N CYS A 280 -18.90 -19.21 5.05
CA CYS A 280 -18.80 -19.93 6.32
C CYS A 280 -19.72 -19.35 7.41
N GLU A 281 -20.68 -18.52 6.99
CA GLU A 281 -21.65 -17.88 7.86
C GLU A 281 -22.63 -18.94 8.41
N GLY A 282 -22.78 -18.99 9.74
CA GLY A 282 -23.64 -19.96 10.42
C GLY A 282 -23.06 -21.37 10.61
N VAL A 283 -21.83 -21.65 10.17
CA VAL A 283 -21.19 -22.97 10.38
C VAL A 283 -20.65 -23.07 11.81
N ALA A 284 -21.13 -24.06 12.57
CA ALA A 284 -20.62 -24.33 13.91
C ALA A 284 -19.19 -24.90 13.87
N ILE A 285 -18.27 -24.25 14.60
CA ILE A 285 -16.86 -24.66 14.75
C ILE A 285 -16.69 -25.30 16.12
N ALA A 286 -15.98 -26.43 16.18
CA ALA A 286 -15.66 -27.13 17.42
C ALA A 286 -14.63 -26.37 18.28
N ASP A 287 -14.45 -26.84 19.51
CA ASP A 287 -13.32 -26.43 20.34
C ASP A 287 -12.00 -26.97 19.77
N PRO A 288 -10.85 -26.43 20.20
CA PRO A 288 -9.54 -26.98 19.84
C PRO A 288 -9.45 -28.48 20.12
N LEU A 289 -8.95 -29.25 19.14
CA LEU A 289 -8.70 -30.67 19.33
C LEU A 289 -7.66 -30.89 20.46
N PRO A 290 -7.92 -31.78 21.43
CA PRO A 290 -7.12 -31.89 22.66
C PRO A 290 -5.70 -32.43 22.43
N ASN A 291 -5.48 -33.18 21.34
CA ASN A 291 -4.19 -33.75 20.94
C ASN A 291 -3.38 -32.82 20.01
N VAL A 292 -3.82 -31.58 19.82
CA VAL A 292 -3.21 -30.63 18.89
C VAL A 292 -2.69 -29.42 19.65
N ASP A 293 -1.38 -29.31 19.75
CA ASP A 293 -0.73 -28.17 20.40
C ASP A 293 -0.73 -26.94 19.48
N ARG A 294 -1.46 -25.90 19.87
CA ARG A 294 -1.49 -24.61 19.13
C ARG A 294 -0.09 -24.02 18.97
N ASN A 295 0.83 -24.24 19.92
CA ASN A 295 2.17 -23.66 19.88
C ASN A 295 3.08 -24.35 18.86
N SER A 296 2.69 -25.50 18.31
CA SER A 296 3.40 -26.15 17.21
C SER A 296 3.17 -25.48 15.85
N PHE A 297 2.25 -24.52 15.78
CA PHE A 297 1.87 -23.86 14.54
C PHE A 297 2.66 -22.59 14.30
N VAL A 298 3.04 -22.38 13.04
CA VAL A 298 3.60 -21.10 12.57
C VAL A 298 2.52 -20.12 12.11
N SER A 299 1.34 -20.63 11.72
CA SER A 299 0.19 -19.83 11.28
C SER A 299 -1.12 -20.62 11.32
N LEU A 300 -2.24 -19.92 11.40
CA LEU A 300 -3.58 -20.46 11.23
C LEU A 300 -4.14 -20.15 9.85
N TRP A 301 -4.90 -21.10 9.33
CA TRP A 301 -5.47 -21.12 8.00
C TRP A 301 -6.92 -21.58 8.07
N ARG A 302 -7.71 -21.21 7.07
CA ARG A 302 -9.10 -21.62 6.91
C ARG A 302 -9.20 -22.60 5.76
N HIS A 303 -9.85 -23.73 5.99
CA HIS A 303 -10.15 -24.73 4.98
C HIS A 303 -11.55 -25.32 5.25
N ASN A 304 -12.46 -25.23 4.27
CA ASN A 304 -13.81 -25.80 4.37
C ASN A 304 -14.52 -25.43 5.69
N CYS A 305 -14.48 -24.15 6.05
CA CYS A 305 -15.02 -23.55 7.28
C CYS A 305 -14.44 -24.09 8.60
N SER A 306 -13.31 -24.79 8.55
CA SER A 306 -12.51 -25.20 9.71
C SER A 306 -11.29 -24.29 9.86
N ILE A 307 -10.75 -24.18 11.08
CA ILE A 307 -9.45 -23.55 11.35
C ILE A 307 -8.38 -24.64 11.45
N MET A 308 -7.30 -24.42 10.72
CA MET A 308 -6.18 -25.33 10.52
C MET A 308 -4.91 -24.66 11.01
N GLY A 309 -4.02 -25.40 11.66
CA GLY A 309 -2.66 -24.95 11.94
C GLY A 309 -1.72 -25.42 10.85
N LEU A 310 -0.78 -24.55 10.45
CA LEU A 310 0.37 -24.94 9.64
C LEU A 310 1.53 -25.26 10.57
N VAL A 311 1.99 -26.50 10.54
CA VAL A 311 3.30 -26.89 11.08
C VAL A 311 4.30 -26.79 9.93
N ALA A 312 5.38 -26.06 10.12
CA ALA A 312 6.40 -25.86 9.10
C ALA A 312 7.80 -26.08 9.68
N ASP A 313 8.58 -26.91 9.00
CA ASP A 313 10.03 -26.99 9.19
C ASP A 313 10.69 -26.38 7.94
N ASN A 314 11.35 -25.24 8.13
CA ASN A 314 11.97 -24.50 7.04
C ASN A 314 13.32 -25.09 6.60
N ALA A 315 13.99 -25.86 7.46
CA ALA A 315 15.28 -26.48 7.13
C ALA A 315 15.09 -27.69 6.19
N SER A 316 14.11 -28.55 6.47
CA SER A 316 13.77 -29.70 5.62
C SER A 316 12.79 -29.34 4.48
N GLY A 317 12.09 -28.21 4.63
CA GLY A 317 10.98 -27.83 3.77
C GLY A 317 9.67 -28.54 4.10
N GLU A 318 9.61 -29.36 5.16
CA GLU A 318 8.39 -30.08 5.54
C GLU A 318 7.24 -29.13 5.92
N ARG A 319 6.03 -29.48 5.48
CA ARG A 319 4.79 -28.74 5.71
C ARG A 319 3.68 -29.71 6.07
N SER A 320 2.95 -29.39 7.14
CA SER A 320 1.73 -30.11 7.51
C SER A 320 0.59 -29.17 7.83
N PHE A 321 -0.58 -29.37 7.20
CA PHE A 321 -1.82 -28.70 7.58
C PHE A 321 -2.61 -29.61 8.52
N VAL A 322 -2.86 -29.12 9.74
CA VAL A 322 -3.41 -29.90 10.86
C VAL A 322 -4.72 -29.27 11.35
N TYR A 323 -5.78 -30.06 11.51
CA TYR A 323 -7.05 -29.57 12.06
C TYR A 323 -6.83 -29.08 13.48
N PHE A 324 -7.11 -27.80 13.72
CA PHE A 324 -7.03 -27.19 15.04
C PHE A 324 -8.43 -27.05 15.62
N ARG A 325 -9.32 -26.36 14.91
CA ARG A 325 -10.74 -26.24 15.23
C ARG A 325 -11.58 -26.67 14.02
N PRO A 326 -11.90 -27.96 13.90
CA PRO A 326 -12.72 -28.45 12.79
C PRO A 326 -14.14 -27.90 12.87
N LYS A 327 -14.84 -27.82 11.72
CA LYS A 327 -16.29 -27.66 11.75
C LYS A 327 -16.92 -28.86 12.49
N LYS A 328 -17.95 -28.61 13.29
CA LYS A 328 -18.54 -29.60 14.22
C LYS A 328 -18.86 -30.94 13.54
N ALA A 329 -19.31 -30.90 12.29
CA ALA A 329 -19.68 -32.09 11.51
C ALA A 329 -18.54 -33.10 11.22
N ILE A 330 -17.28 -32.68 11.30
CA ILE A 330 -16.12 -33.55 11.04
C ILE A 330 -15.23 -33.78 12.26
N GLU A 331 -15.56 -33.17 13.40
CA GLU A 331 -14.77 -33.19 14.65
C GLU A 331 -14.34 -34.62 15.03
N GLU A 332 -15.30 -35.54 15.13
CA GLU A 332 -15.05 -36.95 15.48
C GLU A 332 -14.18 -37.69 14.45
N ILE A 333 -14.23 -37.30 13.17
CA ILE A 333 -13.54 -38.02 12.09
C ILE A 333 -12.06 -37.67 12.07
N VAL A 334 -11.73 -36.43 12.42
CA VAL A 334 -10.36 -35.90 12.35
C VAL A 334 -9.65 -35.89 13.70
N ALA A 335 -10.36 -36.18 14.80
CA ALA A 335 -9.82 -36.13 16.16
C ALA A 335 -8.56 -37.00 16.33
N ASP A 336 -8.60 -38.26 15.88
CA ASP A 336 -7.48 -39.20 16.05
C ASP A 336 -6.35 -39.02 15.01
N ASP A 337 -6.68 -38.43 13.86
CA ASP A 337 -5.73 -38.16 12.77
C ASP A 337 -5.98 -36.78 12.15
N PRO A 338 -5.50 -35.69 12.77
CA PRO A 338 -5.86 -34.33 12.36
C PRO A 338 -5.05 -33.80 11.17
N VAL A 339 -4.07 -34.54 10.65
CA VAL A 339 -3.18 -34.06 9.57
C VAL A 339 -3.84 -34.27 8.22
N LEU A 340 -4.38 -33.19 7.63
CA LEU A 340 -5.04 -33.20 6.32
C LEU A 340 -4.05 -33.28 5.16
N PHE A 341 -2.91 -32.61 5.27
CA PHE A 341 -1.85 -32.63 4.26
C PHE A 341 -0.49 -32.72 4.95
N LYS A 342 0.39 -33.57 4.43
CA LYS A 342 1.80 -33.65 4.81
C LYS A 342 2.67 -33.71 3.56
N GLY A 343 3.64 -32.82 3.45
CA GLY A 343 4.49 -32.73 2.28
C GLY A 343 5.69 -31.83 2.49
N VAL A 344 6.25 -31.36 1.38
CA VAL A 344 7.32 -30.37 1.36
C VAL A 344 6.89 -29.16 0.54
N ASN A 345 7.39 -27.99 0.90
CA ASN A 345 7.37 -26.80 0.06
C ASN A 345 8.79 -26.49 -0.41
N ARG A 346 9.02 -26.48 -1.73
CA ARG A 346 10.29 -26.10 -2.36
C ARG A 346 10.04 -25.01 -3.38
N GLY A 347 10.58 -23.82 -3.15
CA GLY A 347 10.44 -22.69 -4.07
C GLY A 347 8.98 -22.25 -4.31
N GLY A 348 8.09 -22.43 -3.33
CA GLY A 348 6.66 -22.09 -3.45
C GLY A 348 5.78 -23.23 -3.98
N GLU A 349 6.38 -24.34 -4.43
CA GLU A 349 5.64 -25.53 -4.82
C GLU A 349 5.44 -26.49 -3.64
N TYR A 350 4.18 -26.75 -3.31
CA TYR A 350 3.76 -27.78 -2.36
C TYR A 350 3.67 -29.13 -3.07
N ARG A 351 4.34 -30.15 -2.52
CA ARG A 351 4.23 -31.54 -2.98
C ARG A 351 4.13 -32.46 -1.78
N GLY A 352 3.12 -33.32 -1.75
CA GLY A 352 2.91 -34.19 -0.60
C GLY A 352 1.74 -35.14 -0.75
N THR A 353 1.29 -35.67 0.38
CA THR A 353 0.11 -36.51 0.47
C THR A 353 -0.98 -35.74 1.20
N ALA A 354 -2.13 -35.59 0.54
CA ALA A 354 -3.37 -35.10 1.12
C ALA A 354 -4.26 -36.27 1.55
N LYS A 355 -5.13 -36.07 2.53
CA LYS A 355 -6.08 -37.07 2.99
C LYS A 355 -7.52 -36.68 2.67
N GLN A 356 -8.31 -37.69 2.32
CA GLN A 356 -9.76 -37.61 2.35
C GLN A 356 -10.27 -38.44 3.53
N TYR A 357 -11.06 -37.82 4.39
CA TYR A 357 -11.69 -38.46 5.54
C TYR A 357 -13.02 -39.10 5.15
N SER A 358 -13.26 -40.33 5.62
CA SER A 358 -14.54 -41.03 5.46
C SER A 358 -14.85 -41.87 6.68
N LYS A 359 -16.03 -41.65 7.29
CA LYS A 359 -16.52 -42.50 8.40
C LYS A 359 -16.74 -43.95 7.99
N ARG A 360 -17.01 -44.22 6.71
CA ARG A 360 -17.41 -45.54 6.19
C ARG A 360 -16.24 -46.36 5.64
N CYS A 361 -15.37 -45.74 4.86
CA CYS A 361 -14.30 -46.44 4.12
C CYS A 361 -12.89 -46.11 4.64
N GLY A 362 -12.80 -45.42 5.78
CA GLY A 362 -11.53 -44.97 6.33
C GLY A 362 -10.89 -43.84 5.53
N ASN A 363 -9.73 -43.39 6.03
CA ASN A 363 -9.00 -42.26 5.46
C ASN A 363 -8.21 -42.72 4.22
N GLN A 364 -8.30 -41.96 3.14
CA GLN A 364 -7.59 -42.25 1.89
C GLN A 364 -6.58 -41.16 1.57
N GLY A 365 -5.34 -41.54 1.30
CA GLY A 365 -4.30 -40.62 0.83
C GLY A 365 -4.35 -40.44 -0.68
N PHE A 366 -4.06 -39.23 -1.15
CA PHE A 366 -3.78 -38.95 -2.56
C PHE A 366 -2.60 -37.99 -2.70
N ALA A 367 -1.83 -38.15 -3.78
CA ALA A 367 -0.72 -37.25 -4.07
C ALA A 367 -1.27 -35.87 -4.44
N GLY A 368 -0.84 -34.85 -3.72
CA GLY A 368 -1.22 -33.46 -3.94
C GLY A 368 -0.03 -32.63 -4.42
N ARG A 369 -0.26 -31.78 -5.42
CA ARG A 369 0.68 -30.76 -5.87
C ARG A 369 0.01 -29.41 -5.95
N GLY A 370 0.74 -28.35 -5.64
CA GLY A 370 0.15 -27.05 -5.48
C GLY A 370 1.15 -25.91 -5.41
N SER A 371 0.64 -24.70 -5.42
CA SER A 371 1.42 -23.49 -5.17
C SER A 371 0.60 -22.48 -4.37
N ALA A 372 1.26 -21.45 -3.85
CA ALA A 372 0.54 -20.26 -3.44
C ALA A 372 -0.12 -19.62 -4.68
N ALA A 373 -1.39 -19.23 -4.59
CA ALA A 373 -2.16 -18.85 -5.79
C ALA A 373 -1.69 -17.52 -6.41
N ASP A 374 -1.10 -16.62 -5.61
CA ASP A 374 -0.86 -15.22 -6.01
C ASP A 374 0.61 -14.78 -5.89
N GLY A 375 1.56 -15.70 -5.67
CA GLY A 375 2.95 -15.35 -5.33
C GLY A 375 3.12 -14.65 -3.97
N LEU A 376 2.02 -14.31 -3.30
CA LEU A 376 1.90 -13.84 -1.92
C LEU A 376 1.26 -14.95 -1.08
N THR A 377 1.73 -15.16 0.15
CA THR A 377 1.43 -16.30 1.02
C THR A 377 0.01 -16.32 1.62
N THR A 378 -0.96 -15.66 0.99
CA THR A 378 -2.34 -15.49 1.51
C THR A 378 -3.28 -16.65 1.20
N SER A 379 -2.95 -17.47 0.19
CA SER A 379 -3.68 -18.70 -0.11
C SER A 379 -2.76 -19.79 -0.65
N VAL A 380 -3.01 -21.05 -0.27
CA VAL A 380 -2.30 -22.23 -0.78
C VAL A 380 -3.33 -23.17 -1.39
N LYS A 381 -3.12 -23.55 -2.65
CA LYS A 381 -3.97 -24.52 -3.36
C LYS A 381 -3.18 -25.78 -3.63
N VAL A 382 -3.66 -26.92 -3.15
CA VAL A 382 -3.09 -28.25 -3.41
C VAL A 382 -4.11 -29.09 -4.15
N ALA A 383 -3.81 -29.53 -5.37
CA ALA A 383 -4.68 -30.34 -6.20
C ALA A 383 -4.07 -31.71 -6.51
N GLY A 384 -4.92 -32.71 -6.73
CA GLY A 384 -4.51 -34.04 -7.16
C GLY A 384 -5.69 -34.96 -7.39
N THR A 385 -5.41 -36.14 -7.93
CA THR A 385 -6.42 -37.14 -8.26
C THR A 385 -6.59 -38.14 -7.11
N ARG A 386 -7.81 -38.34 -6.64
CA ARG A 386 -8.16 -39.34 -5.60
C ARG A 386 -9.03 -40.46 -6.14
N ASN A 387 -9.04 -41.61 -5.47
CA ASN A 387 -9.96 -42.70 -5.79
C ASN A 387 -11.40 -42.34 -5.38
N ARG A 388 -12.37 -42.73 -6.22
CA ARG A 388 -13.79 -42.72 -5.91
C ARG A 388 -14.18 -44.13 -5.47
N LEU A 389 -14.67 -44.26 -4.25
CA LEU A 389 -15.15 -45.53 -3.71
C LEU A 389 -16.68 -45.62 -3.79
N ASP A 390 -17.19 -46.83 -3.98
CA ASP A 390 -18.61 -47.13 -3.81
C ASP A 390 -18.98 -47.44 -2.35
N SER A 391 -20.21 -47.90 -2.15
CA SER A 391 -20.73 -48.31 -0.85
C SER A 391 -19.96 -49.47 -0.21
N ASP A 392 -19.33 -50.34 -1.00
CA ASP A 392 -18.58 -51.50 -0.50
C ASP A 392 -17.08 -51.18 -0.39
N CYS A 393 -16.75 -49.89 -0.44
CA CYS A 393 -15.41 -49.34 -0.37
C CYS A 393 -14.49 -49.84 -1.50
N GLN A 394 -15.07 -50.26 -2.63
CA GLN A 394 -14.32 -50.66 -3.82
C GLN A 394 -14.07 -49.46 -4.72
N ILE A 395 -12.91 -49.44 -5.39
CA ILE A 395 -12.52 -48.36 -6.29
C ILE A 395 -13.35 -48.46 -7.57
N VAL A 396 -14.20 -47.45 -7.81
CA VAL A 396 -15.09 -47.35 -8.99
C VAL A 396 -14.72 -46.21 -9.93
N GLY A 397 -13.53 -45.65 -9.76
CA GLY A 397 -12.97 -44.59 -10.61
C GLY A 397 -12.07 -43.63 -9.84
N THR A 398 -11.71 -42.54 -10.49
CA THR A 398 -10.92 -41.45 -9.90
C THR A 398 -11.66 -40.12 -10.02
N GLN A 399 -11.27 -39.15 -9.19
CA GLN A 399 -11.84 -37.81 -9.16
C GLN A 399 -10.76 -36.77 -8.83
N GLU A 400 -10.76 -35.65 -9.55
CA GLU A 400 -9.92 -34.49 -9.21
C GLU A 400 -10.39 -33.84 -7.91
N GLN A 401 -9.43 -33.54 -7.03
CA GLN A 401 -9.66 -32.91 -5.75
C GLN A 401 -8.70 -31.74 -5.56
N ALA A 402 -9.25 -30.57 -5.25
CA ALA A 402 -8.48 -29.42 -4.81
C ALA A 402 -8.74 -29.15 -3.33
N LEU A 403 -7.68 -28.80 -2.60
CA LEU A 403 -7.69 -28.29 -1.24
C LEU A 403 -7.24 -26.84 -1.29
N GLU A 404 -8.07 -25.95 -0.78
CA GLU A 404 -7.75 -24.52 -0.67
C GLU A 404 -7.61 -24.15 0.81
N PHE A 405 -6.48 -23.54 1.14
CA PHE A 405 -6.16 -23.02 2.46
C PHE A 405 -6.04 -21.51 2.34
N VAL A 406 -6.85 -20.77 3.09
CA VAL A 406 -6.83 -19.31 3.12
C VAL A 406 -6.20 -18.85 4.43
N PHE A 407 -5.20 -17.97 4.38
CA PHE A 407 -4.52 -17.48 5.57
C PHE A 407 -5.49 -16.78 6.53
N VAL A 408 -5.32 -17.01 7.84
CA VAL A 408 -6.12 -16.36 8.89
C VAL A 408 -5.23 -15.44 9.74
N GLU A 409 -4.26 -16.01 10.44
CA GLU A 409 -3.33 -15.26 11.30
C GLU A 409 -1.99 -16.00 11.46
N SER A 410 -0.94 -15.29 11.84
CA SER A 410 0.31 -15.91 12.31
C SER A 410 0.18 -16.27 13.79
N VAL A 411 0.61 -17.47 14.17
CA VAL A 411 0.67 -17.86 15.59
C VAL A 411 2.03 -17.39 16.12
N ALA A 412 2.10 -16.20 16.69
CA ALA A 412 3.32 -15.74 17.34
C ALA A 412 3.61 -16.64 18.56
N PRO A 413 4.85 -17.13 18.75
CA PRO A 413 5.28 -17.61 20.05
C PRO A 413 5.16 -16.46 21.07
N GLN A 414 4.87 -16.77 22.34
CA GLN A 414 5.06 -15.79 23.40
C GLN A 414 6.50 -15.26 23.34
N PRO A 415 6.71 -13.94 23.56
CA PRO A 415 7.99 -13.32 23.36
C PRO A 415 9.02 -13.93 24.32
N ALA A 416 9.99 -14.65 23.77
CA ALA A 416 11.30 -14.64 24.39
C ALA A 416 11.76 -13.18 24.36
N VAL A 417 12.05 -12.62 25.54
CA VAL A 417 12.83 -11.39 25.63
C VAL A 417 14.21 -11.74 25.08
N VAL A 418 14.40 -11.56 23.78
CA VAL A 418 15.73 -11.66 23.19
C VAL A 418 16.49 -10.43 23.70
N GLN A 419 17.33 -10.65 24.70
CA GLN A 419 18.40 -9.71 24.99
C GLN A 419 19.34 -9.74 23.78
N HIS A 420 19.10 -8.84 22.83
CA HIS A 420 20.03 -8.63 21.72
C HIS A 420 21.26 -7.91 22.26
N THR A 421 22.37 -8.65 22.32
CA THR A 421 23.70 -8.11 22.58
C THR A 421 24.07 -7.16 21.45
N VAL A 422 24.14 -5.87 21.77
CA VAL A 422 24.73 -4.85 20.90
C VAL A 422 26.19 -5.23 20.66
N PRO A 423 26.71 -5.24 19.42
CA PRO A 423 28.15 -5.25 19.21
C PRO A 423 28.75 -4.08 20.01
N PRO A 424 29.70 -4.31 20.93
CA PRO A 424 30.19 -3.29 21.85
C PRO A 424 30.98 -2.16 21.15
N ASP A 425 31.12 -2.22 19.84
CA ASP A 425 32.00 -1.44 18.97
C ASP A 425 31.28 -0.52 17.96
N ARG A 426 30.02 -0.15 18.22
CA ARG A 426 29.32 0.85 17.38
C ARG A 426 29.95 2.23 17.51
N GLU A 427 30.47 2.77 16.41
CA GLU A 427 31.24 4.00 16.36
C GLU A 427 30.53 5.13 15.60
N THR A 428 29.85 4.82 14.49
CA THR A 428 29.24 5.86 13.63
C THR A 428 27.85 6.26 14.12
N LEU A 429 27.39 7.47 13.76
CA LEU A 429 26.05 7.93 14.15
C LEU A 429 24.95 6.98 13.64
N SER A 430 25.10 6.45 12.42
CA SER A 430 24.22 5.43 11.83
C SER A 430 24.16 4.15 12.69
N GLU A 431 25.32 3.68 13.17
CA GLU A 431 25.42 2.49 14.01
C GLU A 431 24.78 2.74 15.37
N ILE A 432 25.21 3.81 16.06
CA ILE A 432 24.78 4.15 17.42
C ILE A 432 23.26 4.33 17.48
N THR A 433 22.69 5.00 16.47
CA THR A 433 21.24 5.25 16.40
C THR A 433 20.46 4.09 15.79
N ARG A 434 21.15 3.09 15.22
CA ARG A 434 20.53 2.04 14.38
C ARG A 434 19.70 2.60 13.23
N ASN A 435 19.96 3.84 12.81
CA ASN A 435 19.30 4.47 11.68
C ASN A 435 20.15 4.20 10.44
N PHE A 436 19.76 3.18 9.66
CA PHE A 436 20.63 2.57 8.65
C PHE A 436 21.17 3.58 7.62
N LEU A 437 20.33 4.46 7.08
CA LEU A 437 20.78 5.53 6.17
C LEU A 437 21.00 6.88 6.88
N ALA A 438 21.09 6.90 8.21
CA ALA A 438 21.17 8.11 9.03
C ALA A 438 20.16 9.18 8.58
N ILE A 439 18.87 8.82 8.49
CA ILE A 439 17.83 9.77 8.12
C ILE A 439 17.79 10.89 9.16
N THR A 440 18.21 12.09 8.73
CA THR A 440 18.38 13.26 9.58
C THR A 440 17.23 14.27 9.42
N PHE A 441 16.81 14.85 10.54
CA PHE A 441 15.83 15.93 10.60
C PHE A 441 16.51 17.21 11.09
N TYR A 442 16.59 18.21 10.22
CA TYR A 442 17.19 19.50 10.54
C TYR A 442 16.18 20.43 11.21
N PRO A 443 16.66 21.36 12.06
CA PRO A 443 15.79 22.36 12.68
C PRO A 443 15.15 23.27 11.63
N ASP A 444 13.90 23.65 11.89
CA ASP A 444 13.21 24.69 11.11
C ASP A 444 13.79 26.09 11.42
N ALA A 445 13.23 27.14 10.80
CA ALA A 445 13.67 28.51 11.00
C ALA A 445 13.53 29.01 12.46
N SER A 446 12.74 28.32 13.30
CA SER A 446 12.60 28.60 14.73
C SER A 446 13.61 27.84 15.59
N GLY A 447 14.47 27.01 14.99
CA GLY A 447 15.39 26.12 15.70
C GLY A 447 14.74 24.82 16.17
N THR A 448 13.48 24.56 15.82
CA THR A 448 12.74 23.37 16.29
C THR A 448 12.94 22.20 15.33
N ILE A 449 13.34 21.06 15.86
CA ILE A 449 13.40 19.81 15.10
C ILE A 449 12.05 19.10 15.19
N ARG A 450 11.43 18.82 14.05
CA ARG A 450 10.15 18.10 13.97
C ARG A 450 10.32 16.84 13.15
N LEU A 451 10.12 15.68 13.78
CA LEU A 451 10.05 14.42 13.06
C LEU A 451 8.82 14.42 12.16
N LEU A 452 9.00 13.94 10.94
CA LEU A 452 7.88 13.76 10.01
C LEU A 452 6.98 12.62 10.50
N PRO A 453 5.67 12.64 10.21
CA PRO A 453 4.69 11.68 10.75
C PRO A 453 5.06 10.21 10.56
N TYR A 454 5.58 9.84 9.39
CA TYR A 454 6.00 8.47 9.10
C TYR A 454 7.12 7.97 10.01
N PHE A 455 7.93 8.88 10.57
CA PHE A 455 8.99 8.55 11.49
C PHE A 455 8.50 8.66 12.94
N SER A 456 7.78 9.72 13.28
CA SER A 456 7.29 9.94 14.65
C SER A 456 6.28 8.90 15.12
N SER A 457 5.54 8.28 14.20
CA SER A 457 4.59 7.19 14.48
C SER A 457 5.18 5.80 14.22
N PHE A 458 6.46 5.71 13.85
CA PHE A 458 7.09 4.43 13.56
C PHE A 458 7.22 3.59 14.84
N PRO A 459 6.69 2.36 14.89
CA PRO A 459 6.72 1.54 16.10
C PRO A 459 8.13 1.21 16.59
N GLY A 460 9.13 1.29 15.71
CA GLY A 460 10.54 1.07 16.03
C GLY A 460 11.29 2.30 16.55
N LEU A 461 10.64 3.45 16.72
CA LEU A 461 11.29 4.68 17.20
C LEU A 461 11.53 4.66 18.72
N VAL A 462 12.75 4.97 19.15
CA VAL A 462 13.07 5.26 20.56
C VAL A 462 12.68 6.70 20.87
N GLN A 463 11.64 6.88 21.68
CA GLN A 463 11.13 8.22 22.03
C GLN A 463 12.18 9.04 22.78
N GLY A 464 12.50 10.23 22.25
CA GLY A 464 13.54 11.11 22.79
C GLY A 464 14.98 10.62 22.57
N GLY A 465 15.17 9.47 21.92
CA GLY A 465 16.48 8.93 21.53
C GLY A 465 17.01 9.55 20.24
N GLY A 466 18.31 9.41 20.01
CA GLY A 466 18.98 9.91 18.80
C GLY A 466 20.29 10.65 19.07
N LYS A 467 20.92 11.11 17.99
CA LYS A 467 22.16 11.88 18.02
C LYS A 467 22.07 13.10 17.10
N ILE A 468 22.71 14.19 17.49
CA ILE A 468 22.81 15.40 16.68
C ILE A 468 24.07 15.30 15.82
N ASP A 469 23.93 15.52 14.52
CA ASP A 469 25.05 15.59 13.58
C ASP A 469 25.82 16.91 13.71
N SER A 470 26.94 17.03 13.00
CA SER A 470 27.77 18.25 13.03
C SER A 470 27.08 19.50 12.47
N ALA A 471 25.97 19.33 11.75
CA ALA A 471 25.17 20.41 11.16
C ALA A 471 23.92 20.73 12.00
N GLY A 472 23.78 20.15 13.19
CA GLY A 472 22.68 20.40 14.11
C GLY A 472 21.39 19.63 13.81
N GLY A 473 21.44 18.65 12.90
CA GLY A 473 20.31 17.78 12.57
C GLY A 473 20.22 16.57 13.49
N LEU A 474 19.00 16.16 13.84
CA LEU A 474 18.75 14.96 14.64
C LEU A 474 18.66 13.73 13.77
N ILE A 475 19.47 12.72 14.08
CA ILE A 475 19.34 11.34 13.59
C ILE A 475 18.59 10.58 14.69
N PRO A 476 17.30 10.25 14.50
CA PRO A 476 16.53 9.56 15.53
C PRO A 476 17.03 8.13 15.74
N GLU A 477 16.88 7.62 16.96
CA GLU A 477 17.30 6.27 17.36
C GLU A 477 16.19 5.23 17.18
N LEU A 478 16.56 4.03 16.74
CA LEU A 478 15.66 2.92 16.45
C LEU A 478 15.90 1.75 17.42
N THR A 479 14.84 1.02 17.74
CA THR A 479 14.87 -0.07 18.71
C THR A 479 15.64 -1.29 18.22
N THR A 480 15.73 -1.53 16.91
CA THR A 480 16.47 -2.64 16.30
C THR A 480 17.13 -2.21 14.98
N ASP A 481 18.09 -3.00 14.50
CA ASP A 481 18.71 -2.75 13.20
C ASP A 481 17.72 -2.95 12.03
N GLU A 482 16.81 -3.92 12.14
CA GLU A 482 15.73 -4.13 11.17
C GLU A 482 14.82 -2.91 11.08
N ALA A 483 14.52 -2.27 12.22
CA ALA A 483 13.77 -1.03 12.27
C ALA A 483 14.51 0.12 11.54
N GLY A 484 15.84 0.16 11.63
CA GLY A 484 16.69 1.06 10.85
C GLY A 484 16.61 0.86 9.34
N VAL A 485 16.69 -0.39 8.90
CA VAL A 485 16.54 -0.75 7.49
C VAL A 485 15.12 -0.45 7.01
N ALA A 486 14.11 -0.76 7.82
CA ALA A 486 12.70 -0.51 7.52
C ALA A 486 12.42 0.96 7.26
N ILE A 487 12.90 1.87 8.11
CA ILE A 487 12.67 3.30 7.90
C ILE A 487 13.44 3.84 6.68
N SER A 488 14.59 3.24 6.37
CA SER A 488 15.36 3.52 5.16
C SER A 488 14.62 3.05 3.89
N ARG A 489 14.00 1.86 3.93
CA ARG A 489 13.12 1.34 2.87
C ARG A 489 11.91 2.25 2.65
N VAL A 490 11.31 2.75 3.73
CA VAL A 490 10.21 3.73 3.68
C VAL A 490 10.65 5.03 3.00
N TRP A 491 11.84 5.54 3.35
CA TRP A 491 12.36 6.75 2.74
C TRP A 491 12.55 6.58 1.24
N ILE A 492 13.21 5.51 0.80
CA ILE A 492 13.42 5.24 -0.63
C ILE A 492 12.09 5.14 -1.39
N ARG A 493 11.13 4.37 -0.86
CA ARG A 493 9.88 4.09 -1.59
C ARG A 493 8.85 5.21 -1.59
N LYS A 494 8.81 6.04 -0.53
CA LYS A 494 7.72 7.01 -0.32
C LYS A 494 8.19 8.44 -0.13
N ARG A 495 9.50 8.70 0.03
CA ARG A 495 10.03 10.05 0.33
C ARG A 495 11.08 10.54 -0.66
N ALA A 496 11.89 9.67 -1.25
CA ALA A 496 12.81 10.04 -2.31
C ALA A 496 12.02 10.62 -3.49
N GLN A 497 12.34 11.86 -3.87
CA GLN A 497 11.49 12.69 -4.73
C GLN A 497 11.51 12.29 -6.20
N PHE A 498 12.62 11.72 -6.66
CA PHE A 498 12.88 11.49 -8.08
C PHE A 498 13.06 10.02 -8.40
N THR A 499 12.63 9.11 -7.53
CA THR A 499 12.70 7.66 -7.75
C THR A 499 11.32 7.09 -8.08
N GLU A 500 11.26 6.09 -8.96
CA GLU A 500 9.99 5.46 -9.35
C GLU A 500 9.82 4.11 -8.64
N SER A 501 9.17 4.14 -7.48
CA SER A 501 8.91 2.93 -6.69
C SER A 501 10.21 2.18 -6.32
N LEU A 502 10.37 0.93 -6.79
CA LEU A 502 11.55 0.10 -6.52
C LEU A 502 12.59 0.16 -7.65
N ARG A 503 12.28 0.77 -8.78
CA ARG A 503 13.20 0.89 -9.91
C ARG A 503 13.86 2.26 -9.89
N ILE A 504 15.16 2.26 -9.62
CA ILE A 504 15.92 3.49 -9.39
C ILE A 504 17.14 3.53 -10.30
N THR A 505 17.70 4.73 -10.47
CA THR A 505 19.07 4.89 -10.97
C THR A 505 19.93 5.56 -9.90
N PRO A 506 21.24 5.30 -9.85
CA PRO A 506 22.16 6.01 -8.95
C PRO A 506 22.05 7.54 -9.06
N ARG A 507 21.84 8.05 -10.28
CA ARG A 507 21.62 9.49 -10.54
C ARG A 507 20.36 9.99 -9.84
N MET A 508 19.22 9.32 -10.00
CA MET A 508 17.95 9.74 -9.39
C MET A 508 18.01 9.72 -7.86
N VAL A 509 18.70 8.73 -7.28
CA VAL A 509 18.94 8.69 -5.82
C VAL A 509 19.84 9.84 -5.38
N ALA A 510 20.95 10.10 -6.08
CA ALA A 510 21.85 11.20 -5.77
C ALA A 510 21.17 12.58 -5.83
N HIS A 511 20.28 12.79 -6.82
CA HIS A 511 19.45 13.99 -6.90
C HIS A 511 18.48 14.09 -5.71
N SER A 512 17.85 12.98 -5.33
CA SER A 512 16.92 12.93 -4.18
C SER A 512 17.63 13.23 -2.86
N MET A 513 18.83 12.68 -2.65
CA MET A 513 19.66 12.94 -1.46
C MET A 513 20.17 14.39 -1.44
N ALA A 514 20.57 14.93 -2.59
CA ALA A 514 21.05 16.31 -2.69
C ALA A 514 19.93 17.36 -2.59
N GLY A 515 18.65 16.96 -2.74
CA GLY A 515 17.52 17.88 -2.87
C GLY A 515 17.62 18.77 -4.11
N VAL A 516 18.13 18.21 -5.21
CA VAL A 516 18.36 18.94 -6.47
C VAL A 516 17.50 18.33 -7.56
N ASP A 517 16.68 19.15 -8.21
CA ASP A 517 15.85 18.72 -9.34
C ASP A 517 16.71 18.13 -10.48
N PRO A 518 16.35 16.97 -11.05
CA PRO A 518 17.08 16.37 -12.17
C PRO A 518 17.25 17.29 -13.38
N SER A 519 16.31 18.19 -13.66
CA SER A 519 16.41 19.16 -14.76
C SER A 519 17.48 20.23 -14.55
N ALA A 520 17.94 20.43 -13.30
CA ALA A 520 18.93 21.44 -12.97
C ALA A 520 20.35 21.08 -13.43
N CYS A 521 20.61 19.79 -13.68
CA CYS A 521 21.92 19.29 -14.07
C CYS A 521 21.81 18.40 -15.33
N ASP A 522 22.74 18.53 -16.26
CA ASP A 522 22.78 17.69 -17.47
C ASP A 522 23.29 16.26 -17.15
N ALA A 523 23.43 15.43 -18.19
CA ALA A 523 23.93 14.06 -18.04
C ALA A 523 25.35 13.98 -17.45
N GLN A 524 26.16 15.03 -17.65
CA GLN A 524 27.50 15.19 -17.09
C GLN A 524 27.48 15.90 -15.72
N VAL A 525 26.30 16.16 -15.17
CA VAL A 525 26.04 16.85 -13.90
C VAL A 525 26.59 18.28 -13.90
N ASN A 526 26.58 18.95 -15.06
CA ASN A 526 26.81 20.38 -15.17
C ASN A 526 25.49 21.16 -15.08
N PRO A 527 25.50 22.40 -14.59
CA PRO A 527 24.32 23.26 -14.58
C PRO A 527 23.71 23.42 -15.97
N THR A 528 22.40 23.18 -16.08
CA THR A 528 21.60 23.53 -17.25
C THR A 528 21.16 25.00 -17.18
N GLU A 529 20.63 25.55 -18.26
CA GLU A 529 20.01 26.88 -18.24
C GLU A 529 18.86 26.96 -17.21
N ALA A 530 18.05 25.91 -17.11
CA ALA A 530 17.00 25.80 -16.10
C ALA A 530 17.55 25.80 -14.67
N GLY A 531 18.64 25.07 -14.42
CA GLY A 531 19.34 25.08 -13.14
C GLY A 531 19.91 26.45 -12.78
N ILE A 532 20.49 27.16 -13.75
CA ILE A 532 21.01 28.52 -13.57
C ILE A 532 19.88 29.50 -13.25
N ALA A 533 18.76 29.40 -13.96
CA ALA A 533 17.57 30.22 -13.72
C ALA A 533 16.98 29.97 -12.32
N ALA A 534 16.84 28.70 -11.92
CA ALA A 534 16.33 28.31 -10.59
C ALA A 534 17.24 28.83 -9.45
N ALA A 535 18.56 28.70 -9.61
CA ALA A 535 19.53 29.15 -8.62
C ALA A 535 19.80 30.66 -8.66
N ARG A 536 19.32 31.36 -9.70
CA ARG A 536 19.56 32.78 -10.00
C ARG A 536 21.05 33.16 -10.14
N SER A 537 21.91 32.17 -10.35
CA SER A 537 23.37 32.35 -10.47
C SER A 537 24.02 31.06 -10.97
N ALA A 538 24.93 31.19 -11.95
CA ALA A 538 25.72 30.06 -12.45
C ALA A 538 26.58 29.41 -11.35
N ASN A 539 27.16 30.23 -10.46
CA ASN A 539 27.95 29.72 -9.34
C ASN A 539 27.09 28.93 -8.35
N LYS A 540 25.88 29.41 -8.04
CA LYS A 540 24.96 28.68 -7.14
C LYS A 540 24.45 27.39 -7.77
N ALA A 541 24.11 27.41 -9.06
CA ALA A 541 23.71 26.20 -9.79
C ALA A 541 24.86 25.17 -9.84
N ARG A 542 26.10 25.63 -10.02
CA ARG A 542 27.28 24.77 -9.93
C ARG A 542 27.42 24.14 -8.54
N VAL A 543 27.24 24.91 -7.47
CA VAL A 543 27.26 24.38 -6.09
C VAL A 543 26.17 23.33 -5.89
N MET A 544 24.97 23.52 -6.44
CA MET A 544 23.89 22.53 -6.39
C MET A 544 24.28 21.23 -7.10
N CYS A 545 24.71 21.30 -8.36
CA CYS A 545 25.11 20.10 -9.11
C CYS A 545 26.34 19.40 -8.50
N ASN A 546 27.25 20.15 -7.87
CA ASN A 546 28.39 19.57 -7.14
C ASN A 546 27.94 18.70 -5.95
N LYS A 547 26.79 18.97 -5.32
CA LYS A 547 26.23 18.08 -4.29
C LYS A 547 25.86 16.73 -4.88
N VAL A 548 25.21 16.72 -6.04
CA VAL A 548 24.88 15.48 -6.77
C VAL A 548 26.14 14.72 -7.15
N VAL A 549 27.15 15.42 -7.68
CA VAL A 549 28.47 14.82 -7.97
C VAL A 549 29.11 14.21 -6.73
N SER A 550 28.98 14.83 -5.56
CA SER A 550 29.53 14.30 -4.30
C SER A 550 28.93 12.93 -3.97
N TYR A 551 27.61 12.78 -4.07
CA TYR A 551 26.94 11.50 -3.88
C TYR A 551 27.37 10.46 -4.92
N LEU A 552 27.36 10.80 -6.21
CA LEU A 552 27.77 9.88 -7.28
C LEU A 552 29.25 9.46 -7.17
N ARG A 553 30.12 10.37 -6.74
CA ARG A 553 31.53 10.07 -6.47
C ARG A 553 31.68 9.05 -5.35
N GLY A 554 30.85 9.16 -4.30
CA GLY A 554 30.79 8.20 -3.22
C GLY A 554 30.22 6.85 -3.67
N TYR A 555 29.00 6.86 -4.20
CA TYR A 555 28.26 5.64 -4.57
C TYR A 555 28.98 4.84 -5.67
N ILE A 556 29.27 5.46 -6.81
CA ILE A 556 29.72 4.73 -8.01
C ILE A 556 31.13 5.11 -8.48
N GLY A 557 31.83 5.98 -7.75
CA GLY A 557 33.22 6.33 -8.05
C GLY A 557 33.34 7.35 -9.18
N LEU A 558 32.28 8.11 -9.47
CA LEU A 558 32.28 9.13 -10.52
C LEU A 558 33.47 10.09 -10.35
N GLY A 559 34.27 10.25 -11.41
CA GLY A 559 35.45 11.12 -11.40
C GLY A 559 36.60 10.60 -10.52
N GLY A 560 36.71 9.28 -10.32
CA GLY A 560 37.81 8.65 -9.58
C GLY A 560 37.62 8.60 -8.06
N GLY A 561 36.37 8.68 -7.59
CA GLY A 561 36.03 8.51 -6.17
C GLY A 561 36.10 7.06 -5.69
N ARG A 562 35.88 6.86 -4.37
CA ARG A 562 35.96 5.54 -3.70
C ARG A 562 35.05 4.48 -4.33
N GLY A 563 33.83 4.84 -4.74
CA GLY A 563 32.93 3.97 -5.50
C GLY A 563 32.48 2.69 -4.80
N PHE A 564 31.77 2.84 -3.68
CA PHE A 564 31.27 1.73 -2.85
C PHE A 564 30.44 0.67 -3.59
N ALA A 565 29.72 1.04 -4.64
CA ALA A 565 28.95 0.11 -5.44
C ALA A 565 29.82 -0.99 -6.05
N THR A 566 31.07 -0.69 -6.40
CA THR A 566 31.98 -1.70 -6.99
C THR A 566 32.31 -2.79 -5.98
N ASP A 567 32.55 -2.41 -4.72
CA ASP A 567 32.87 -3.35 -3.64
C ASP A 567 31.72 -4.33 -3.38
N TYR A 568 30.49 -3.87 -3.61
CA TYR A 568 29.30 -4.60 -3.23
C TYR A 568 28.62 -5.35 -4.36
N PHE A 569 28.61 -4.79 -5.56
CA PHE A 569 28.10 -5.47 -6.75
C PHE A 569 29.15 -6.37 -7.41
N GLY A 570 30.43 -6.26 -7.02
CA GLY A 570 31.55 -6.95 -7.67
C GLY A 570 31.81 -6.46 -9.11
N ARG A 571 31.16 -5.38 -9.52
CA ARG A 571 31.27 -4.74 -10.84
C ARG A 571 31.02 -3.26 -10.73
N ARG A 572 31.45 -2.51 -11.75
CA ARG A 572 31.06 -1.10 -11.87
C ARG A 572 29.56 -0.98 -12.15
N VAL A 573 28.93 -0.04 -11.46
CA VAL A 573 27.53 0.36 -11.65
C VAL A 573 27.53 1.73 -12.33
N SER A 574 26.77 1.90 -13.41
CA SER A 574 26.72 3.18 -14.13
C SER A 574 25.74 4.17 -13.48
N SER A 575 25.90 5.48 -13.72
CA SER A 575 25.02 6.53 -13.15
C SER A 575 23.55 6.37 -13.51
N ASP A 576 23.27 5.80 -14.68
CA ASP A 576 21.94 5.69 -15.26
C ASP A 576 21.49 4.22 -15.37
N GLU A 577 22.22 3.32 -14.70
CA GLU A 577 21.85 1.92 -14.63
C GLU A 577 20.55 1.77 -13.82
N LEU A 578 19.58 1.06 -14.39
CA LEU A 578 18.35 0.75 -13.70
C LEU A 578 18.60 -0.39 -12.70
N LEU A 579 18.41 -0.10 -11.42
CA LEU A 579 18.50 -1.06 -10.32
C LEU A 579 17.09 -1.37 -9.82
N ASP A 580 16.73 -2.64 -9.73
CA ASP A 580 15.45 -3.09 -9.19
C ASP A 580 15.60 -3.49 -7.71
N LEU A 581 15.16 -2.62 -6.81
CA LEU A 581 15.17 -2.85 -5.36
C LEU A 581 14.07 -3.81 -4.90
N GLY A 582 13.26 -4.35 -5.81
CA GLY A 582 12.42 -5.52 -5.55
C GLY A 582 13.22 -6.81 -5.44
N GLU A 583 14.39 -6.86 -6.08
CA GLU A 583 15.32 -7.99 -5.93
C GLU A 583 16.14 -7.82 -4.65
N SER A 584 16.17 -8.86 -3.81
CA SER A 584 16.81 -8.84 -2.50
C SER A 584 18.32 -8.53 -2.60
N ASP A 585 19.07 -9.19 -3.49
CA ASP A 585 20.50 -8.94 -3.69
C ASP A 585 20.79 -7.50 -4.19
N THR A 586 19.99 -7.01 -5.13
CA THR A 586 20.14 -5.65 -5.67
C THR A 586 19.83 -4.61 -4.59
N SER A 587 18.77 -4.83 -3.81
CA SER A 587 18.39 -4.00 -2.66
C SER A 587 19.49 -3.98 -1.60
N TRP A 588 20.01 -5.16 -1.23
CA TRP A 588 21.10 -5.30 -0.27
C TRP A 588 22.35 -4.55 -0.73
N ASN A 589 22.79 -4.80 -1.96
CA ASN A 589 23.99 -4.19 -2.51
C ASN A 589 23.87 -2.68 -2.64
N TRP A 590 22.73 -2.17 -3.10
CA TRP A 590 22.54 -0.72 -3.23
C TRP A 590 22.40 -0.03 -1.86
N MET A 591 21.62 -0.59 -0.94
CA MET A 591 21.43 0.06 0.36
C MET A 591 22.71 0.04 1.20
N ARG A 592 23.55 -1.01 1.11
CA ARG A 592 24.87 -0.99 1.75
C ARG A 592 25.86 -0.03 1.06
N THR A 593 25.76 0.20 -0.25
CA THR A 593 26.47 1.30 -0.94
C THR A 593 26.11 2.65 -0.31
N MET A 594 24.82 2.93 -0.12
CA MET A 594 24.36 4.17 0.51
C MET A 594 24.85 4.26 1.96
N TYR A 595 24.67 3.20 2.75
CA TYR A 595 25.15 3.13 4.13
C TYR A 595 26.63 3.48 4.24
N SER A 596 27.47 2.89 3.40
CA SER A 596 28.91 3.08 3.48
C SER A 596 29.36 4.44 2.99
N HIS A 597 28.60 5.07 2.11
CA HIS A 597 28.82 6.48 1.78
C HIS A 597 28.58 7.40 2.99
N GLU A 598 27.48 7.19 3.72
CA GLU A 598 27.13 8.03 4.87
C GLU A 598 28.05 7.76 6.08
N SER A 599 28.34 6.49 6.37
CA SER A 599 29.10 6.08 7.56
C SER A 599 30.61 5.99 7.35
N GLY A 600 31.06 5.91 6.09
CA GLY A 600 32.45 5.55 5.73
C GLY A 600 32.81 4.08 5.95
N ARG A 601 31.93 3.26 6.53
CA ARG A 601 32.18 1.87 6.96
C ARG A 601 31.19 0.89 6.32
N ALA A 602 31.50 -0.40 6.36
CA ALA A 602 30.53 -1.44 6.00
C ALA A 602 29.41 -1.51 7.06
N PRO A 603 28.18 -1.89 6.68
CA PRO A 603 27.09 -2.06 7.65
C PRO A 603 27.41 -3.17 8.65
N VAL A 604 27.04 -2.94 9.92
CA VAL A 604 27.22 -3.90 11.03
C VAL A 604 26.08 -4.93 11.13
N ILE A 605 25.36 -5.15 10.04
CA ILE A 605 24.20 -6.05 9.97
C ILE A 605 24.42 -7.07 8.86
N GLY A 606 23.89 -8.27 9.04
CA GLY A 606 23.88 -9.31 8.00
C GLY A 606 22.75 -9.13 6.99
N HIS A 607 22.86 -9.82 5.86
CA HIS A 607 21.84 -9.86 4.80
C HIS A 607 20.48 -10.30 5.32
N GLU A 608 20.45 -11.30 6.20
CA GLU A 608 19.23 -11.83 6.79
C GLU A 608 18.48 -10.76 7.61
N ALA A 609 19.18 -10.05 8.50
CA ALA A 609 18.59 -8.95 9.27
C ALA A 609 18.12 -7.82 8.34
N PHE A 610 18.87 -7.55 7.28
CA PHE A 610 18.46 -6.59 6.26
C PHE A 610 17.14 -6.99 5.59
N ASP A 611 16.99 -8.24 5.13
CA ASP A 611 15.76 -8.70 4.49
C ASP A 611 14.54 -8.60 5.42
N ARG A 612 14.72 -8.93 6.71
CA ARG A 612 13.65 -8.73 7.71
C ARG A 612 13.29 -7.26 7.87
N GLY A 613 14.29 -6.38 7.85
CA GLY A 613 14.09 -4.94 7.84
C GLY A 613 13.37 -4.44 6.59
N ILE A 614 13.67 -4.99 5.41
CA ILE A 614 12.94 -4.69 4.17
C ILE A 614 11.46 -5.08 4.32
N ALA A 615 11.17 -6.28 4.80
CA ALA A 615 9.81 -6.73 5.05
C ALA A 615 9.07 -5.86 6.08
N MET A 616 9.75 -5.49 7.17
CA MET A 616 9.21 -4.54 8.15
C MET A 616 8.89 -3.19 7.53
N GLY A 617 9.76 -2.67 6.67
CA GLY A 617 9.54 -1.42 5.95
C GLY A 617 8.32 -1.51 5.03
N ASP A 618 8.18 -2.61 4.29
CA ASP A 618 7.06 -2.83 3.38
C ASP A 618 5.72 -3.03 4.12
N HIS A 619 5.71 -3.75 5.24
CA HIS A 619 4.55 -3.85 6.13
C HIS A 619 4.20 -2.51 6.78
N TYR A 620 5.19 -1.73 7.22
CA TYR A 620 4.94 -0.41 7.76
C TYR A 620 4.42 0.55 6.69
N ILE A 621 4.88 0.43 5.44
CA ILE A 621 4.30 1.18 4.33
C ILE A 621 2.81 0.87 4.18
N SER A 622 2.45 -0.41 4.17
CA SER A 622 1.05 -0.84 4.03
C SER A 622 0.18 -0.37 5.20
N PHE A 623 0.70 -0.46 6.42
CA PHE A 623 0.02 0.04 7.62
C PHE A 623 -0.12 1.57 7.62
N HIS A 624 0.99 2.28 7.45
CA HIS A 624 1.04 3.73 7.62
C HIS A 624 0.45 4.48 6.42
N TYR A 625 0.81 4.10 5.19
CA TYR A 625 0.37 4.82 3.99
C TYR A 625 -0.88 4.23 3.38
N ASP A 626 -1.00 2.90 3.34
CA ASP A 626 -2.12 2.24 2.65
C ASP A 626 -3.28 1.91 3.62
N GLN A 627 -3.13 2.25 4.92
CA GLN A 627 -4.16 2.14 5.98
C GLN A 627 -4.67 0.71 6.22
N VAL A 628 -3.81 -0.29 6.01
CA VAL A 628 -4.12 -1.69 6.31
C VAL A 628 -3.75 -1.99 7.78
N ALA A 629 -4.76 -1.96 8.65
CA ALA A 629 -4.58 -2.00 10.11
C ALA A 629 -3.69 -3.17 10.60
N ASP A 630 -3.81 -4.35 9.99
CA ASP A 630 -3.13 -5.58 10.43
C ASP A 630 -1.84 -5.91 9.66
N ALA A 631 -1.41 -5.01 8.76
CA ALA A 631 -0.19 -5.18 7.98
C ALA A 631 1.06 -5.14 8.86
N MET A 632 1.10 -4.23 9.84
CA MET A 632 2.25 -4.09 10.73
C MET A 632 2.23 -5.16 11.83
N LYS A 633 3.29 -5.97 11.89
CA LYS A 633 3.51 -6.93 12.98
C LYS A 633 4.25 -6.28 14.17
N PRO A 634 4.20 -6.88 15.39
CA PRO A 634 5.01 -6.43 16.52
C PRO A 634 6.51 -6.44 16.18
N ILE A 635 7.29 -5.53 16.78
CA ILE A 635 8.75 -5.42 16.50
C ILE A 635 9.48 -6.77 16.64
N ALA A 636 9.14 -7.54 17.67
CA ALA A 636 9.75 -8.85 17.92
C ALA A 636 9.57 -9.85 16.77
N PHE A 637 8.52 -9.71 15.95
CA PHE A 637 8.32 -10.55 14.76
C PHE A 637 9.47 -10.40 13.76
N TYR A 638 9.96 -9.18 13.57
CA TYR A 638 11.02 -8.86 12.60
C TYR A 638 12.43 -9.13 13.13
N SER A 639 12.60 -9.21 14.44
CA SER A 639 13.90 -9.57 15.05
C SER A 639 14.13 -11.09 15.09
N ASP A 640 13.08 -11.89 14.88
CA ASP A 640 13.15 -13.34 14.89
C ASP A 640 13.38 -13.90 13.46
N PRO A 641 14.56 -14.49 13.18
CA PRO A 641 14.85 -15.08 11.87
C PRO A 641 13.92 -16.25 11.50
N CYS A 642 13.30 -16.91 12.47
CA CYS A 642 12.39 -18.03 12.20
C CYS A 642 11.11 -17.62 11.48
N ASN A 643 10.64 -16.39 11.70
CA ASN A 643 9.47 -15.86 10.99
C ASN A 643 9.72 -15.65 9.49
N PHE A 644 10.98 -15.67 9.06
CA PHE A 644 11.41 -15.43 7.69
C PHE A 644 12.06 -16.64 7.02
N ALA A 645 11.99 -17.83 7.66
CA ALA A 645 12.60 -19.05 7.16
C ALA A 645 14.11 -18.92 6.88
N GLN A 646 14.79 -18.05 7.64
CA GLN A 646 16.21 -17.79 7.42
C GLN A 646 17.09 -18.88 8.06
N PRO A 647 18.26 -19.19 7.47
CA PRO A 647 19.19 -20.21 7.96
C PRO A 647 19.55 -20.13 9.45
N SER A 648 19.56 -18.93 10.04
CA SER A 648 19.80 -18.72 11.47
C SER A 648 18.63 -19.13 12.38
N CYS A 649 17.51 -19.58 11.82
CA CYS A 649 16.41 -20.15 12.59
C CYS A 649 16.84 -21.49 13.22
N GLY A 650 17.13 -21.47 14.52
CA GLY A 650 17.36 -22.68 15.31
C GLY A 650 18.77 -22.94 15.82
N THR A 651 19.73 -22.00 15.75
CA THR A 651 21.01 -22.16 16.47
C THR A 651 20.97 -21.49 17.84
N GLY A 652 20.18 -22.03 18.74
CA GLY A 652 20.55 -21.97 20.16
C GLY A 652 21.80 -22.83 20.31
N THR A 653 22.99 -22.23 20.29
CA THR A 653 24.22 -22.96 20.64
C THR A 653 24.09 -23.44 22.07
N GLY A 654 23.81 -24.74 22.23
CA GLY A 654 24.23 -25.47 23.40
C GLY A 654 25.76 -25.46 23.49
N GLU A 655 26.24 -25.50 24.74
CA GLU A 655 27.62 -25.72 25.22
C GLU A 655 28.57 -24.50 25.14
N THR A 656 29.22 -24.04 26.21
CA THR A 656 29.74 -24.74 27.41
C THR A 656 29.67 -23.83 28.64
N VAL A 657 28.93 -24.24 29.69
CA VAL A 657 29.10 -23.66 31.03
C VAL A 657 30.32 -24.33 31.66
N VAL A 658 31.44 -23.60 31.68
CA VAL A 658 32.55 -23.93 32.57
C VAL A 658 32.11 -23.55 33.98
N VAL A 659 31.84 -24.57 34.79
CA VAL A 659 31.65 -24.42 36.24
C VAL A 659 33.00 -24.04 36.85
N VAL A 660 33.12 -22.81 37.35
CA VAL A 660 34.07 -22.48 38.42
C VAL A 660 33.26 -21.86 39.54
N GLY A 661 33.11 -22.63 40.62
CA GLY A 661 32.55 -22.14 41.86
C GLY A 661 33.53 -21.22 42.60
N THR A 662 33.00 -20.27 43.35
CA THR A 662 33.16 -20.14 44.82
C THR A 662 32.74 -18.73 45.26
N GLY A 663 32.07 -18.64 46.43
CA GLY A 663 31.93 -17.39 47.19
C GLY A 663 30.49 -16.98 47.47
N GLY A 664 29.95 -17.44 48.60
CA GLY A 664 28.61 -17.08 49.06
C GLY A 664 28.56 -15.80 49.91
N ALA A 665 27.34 -15.31 50.16
CA ALA A 665 26.94 -14.62 51.38
C ALA A 665 25.39 -14.49 51.45
N THR A 666 24.81 -15.23 52.39
CA THR A 666 23.85 -14.79 53.44
C THR A 666 22.59 -13.98 53.09
N THR A 667 21.45 -14.66 53.29
CA THR A 667 20.13 -14.25 53.88
C THR A 667 20.05 -12.88 54.59
N THR A 668 18.95 -12.10 54.66
CA THR A 668 17.51 -12.36 54.90
C THR A 668 16.76 -11.00 54.88
N GLY A 669 15.44 -11.00 54.60
CA GLY A 669 14.51 -9.99 55.14
C GLY A 669 13.40 -9.54 54.19
N GLY A 670 12.22 -10.18 54.28
CA GLY A 670 11.00 -9.76 53.59
C GLY A 670 9.97 -9.14 54.55
N GLU A 671 9.16 -8.22 54.05
CA GLU A 671 7.94 -7.70 54.68
C GLU A 671 6.73 -7.80 53.73
N THR A 672 5.96 -8.86 53.99
CA THR A 672 4.50 -9.08 53.99
C THR A 672 3.51 -8.10 53.29
N THR A 673 2.80 -8.63 52.27
CA THR A 673 1.52 -8.12 51.70
C THR A 673 0.28 -8.92 52.17
N GLY A 674 0.37 -9.60 53.31
CA GLY A 674 -0.68 -10.50 53.85
C GLY A 674 -2.06 -9.90 54.13
N PRO A 675 -2.22 -8.66 54.66
CA PRO A 675 -3.52 -8.18 55.10
C PRO A 675 -4.50 -7.85 53.96
N LEU A 676 -3.98 -7.50 52.77
CA LEU A 676 -4.83 -7.11 51.62
C LEU A 676 -5.44 -8.34 50.94
N LEU A 677 -4.69 -9.44 50.89
CA LEU A 677 -5.11 -10.69 50.27
C LEU A 677 -6.21 -11.39 51.08
N GLU A 678 -6.12 -11.37 52.42
CA GLU A 678 -7.18 -11.90 53.28
C GLU A 678 -8.48 -11.08 53.18
N LYS A 679 -8.38 -9.75 53.01
CA LYS A 679 -9.55 -8.89 52.83
C LYS A 679 -10.27 -9.18 51.50
N LEU A 680 -9.51 -9.36 50.41
CA LEU A 680 -10.04 -9.72 49.09
C LEU A 680 -10.66 -11.12 49.06
N LEU A 681 -10.07 -12.10 49.75
CA LEU A 681 -10.62 -13.45 49.83
C LEU A 681 -11.93 -13.51 50.63
N LYS A 682 -12.07 -12.68 51.67
CA LYS A 682 -13.34 -12.54 52.42
C LYS A 682 -14.44 -11.93 51.55
N GLU A 683 -14.14 -10.90 50.77
CA GLU A 683 -15.13 -10.27 49.87
C GLU A 683 -15.55 -11.21 48.72
N LEU A 684 -14.62 -11.96 48.13
CA LEU A 684 -14.90 -12.98 47.11
C LEU A 684 -15.82 -14.10 47.62
N THR A 685 -15.66 -14.50 48.88
CA THR A 685 -16.48 -15.56 49.49
C THR A 685 -17.92 -15.08 49.75
N ILE A 686 -18.10 -13.82 50.13
CA ILE A 686 -19.44 -13.20 50.31
C ILE A 686 -20.16 -13.04 48.96
N LEU A 687 -19.43 -12.67 47.90
CA LEU A 687 -19.98 -12.57 46.54
C LEU A 687 -20.44 -13.94 46.02
N ARG A 688 -19.66 -14.99 46.26
CA ARG A 688 -20.00 -16.34 45.82
C ARG A 688 -21.27 -16.87 46.49
N SER A 689 -21.46 -16.64 47.80
CA SER A 689 -22.68 -17.09 48.48
C SER A 689 -23.95 -16.37 48.02
N LYS A 690 -23.84 -15.10 47.59
CA LYS A 690 -24.94 -14.33 47.00
C LYS A 690 -25.33 -14.85 45.60
N VAL A 691 -24.35 -15.22 44.78
CA VAL A 691 -24.57 -15.83 43.47
C VAL A 691 -25.25 -17.20 43.60
N ASP A 692 -24.79 -18.02 44.54
CA ASP A 692 -25.41 -19.34 44.80
C ASP A 692 -26.83 -19.23 45.40
N GLY A 693 -27.12 -18.13 46.11
CA GLY A 693 -28.48 -17.80 46.57
C GLY A 693 -29.42 -17.36 45.44
N LEU A 694 -28.90 -16.64 44.44
CA LEU A 694 -29.66 -16.23 43.26
C LEU A 694 -29.93 -17.41 42.32
N SER A 695 -28.95 -18.28 42.10
CA SER A 695 -29.12 -19.47 41.26
C SER A 695 -30.22 -20.38 41.80
N ARG A 696 -30.27 -20.60 43.12
CA ARG A 696 -31.33 -21.42 43.75
C ARG A 696 -32.73 -20.80 43.69
N LYS A 697 -32.83 -19.47 43.61
CA LYS A 697 -34.11 -18.77 43.40
C LYS A 697 -34.62 -18.91 41.96
N ILE A 698 -33.70 -18.98 41.00
CA ILE A 698 -34.01 -19.18 39.58
C ILE A 698 -34.46 -20.62 39.33
N ASP A 699 -33.81 -21.59 39.96
CA ASP A 699 -34.17 -23.02 39.82
C ASP A 699 -35.51 -23.38 40.50
N GLY A 700 -35.98 -22.57 41.45
CA GLY A 700 -37.29 -22.74 42.09
C GLY A 700 -38.48 -22.16 41.31
N LEU A 701 -38.25 -21.47 40.19
CA LEU A 701 -39.29 -20.78 39.41
C LEU A 701 -39.83 -21.56 38.21
N ASN A 702 -39.33 -22.77 37.92
CA ASN A 702 -39.83 -23.59 36.82
C ASN A 702 -40.53 -24.85 37.32
N ILE A 703 -41.84 -24.74 37.53
CA ILE A 703 -42.78 -25.87 37.62
C ILE A 703 -43.88 -25.71 36.58
N SER A 704 -43.81 -26.59 35.57
CA SER A 704 -44.85 -27.46 34.99
C SER A 704 -46.22 -26.92 34.58
N THR A 705 -46.58 -27.14 33.30
CA THR A 705 -47.64 -28.05 32.76
C THR A 705 -47.93 -27.61 31.31
N ALA A 706 -47.88 -28.40 30.23
CA ALA A 706 -48.47 -29.71 29.92
C ALA A 706 -50.00 -29.74 29.99
N ASP A 707 -50.65 -29.50 28.85
CA ASP A 707 -51.98 -29.98 28.35
C ASP A 707 -52.39 -29.03 27.18
N ARG A 708 -52.95 -29.42 26.04
CA ARG A 708 -53.72 -30.61 25.62
C ARG A 708 -53.86 -30.62 24.09
N ASP A 709 -54.12 -31.81 23.58
CA ASP A 709 -54.70 -32.10 22.26
C ASP A 709 -55.98 -31.28 21.98
N ASP A 710 -56.06 -30.69 20.78
CA ASP A 710 -57.17 -30.73 19.78
C ASP A 710 -56.87 -29.82 18.57
#